data_AF-A0A6F9DUS6-F1
#
_entry.id   AF-A0A6F9DUS6-F1
#
_cell.length_a   1.000
_cell.length_b   1.000
_cell.length_c   1.000
_cell.angle_alpha   90.00
_cell.angle_beta   90.00
_cell.angle_gamma   90.00
#
_symmetry.space_group_name_H-M   'P 1'
#
loop_
_entity.id
_entity.type
_entity.pdbx_description
1 polymer ?
#
loop_
_entity_poly.entity_id
_entity_poly.type
_entity_poly.pdbx_seq_one_letter_code
_entity_poly.pdbx_strand_id
1 'polypeptide(L)'
;MSKTRSYTEDAENVQEFLDKNPNFVQEYLNRNPAVVDKYVVTSAELEDLQEWQAAIKKREMGTQLKLAKIDYLPKKNTFLHKTDKYTHNNLIVRRAATFSLDLFFQKQKFDAKKNKIWLEFSIGPDPKSTNGTKLRMQLSDAALNKAKWSGQIVKQEDASNKISVDVTIPADAMIGRYKVTVEVASEVGGQTKTERTTKPDIIVIFNPFSQDDDCYMPSAAEQEEYVLNDTGLIYIGSSYFIRPRHWLFGQFEEGVLDVCLKLLRGNAREKTNQVKSLKKRASPAKCSRLLSSMINSCDNRGVLEGNWTGEYGDGKKPTAWQGSVKILRQWGETEQPVKYGQCWVFSGVLTTVLRALGIPARSITNFGSAHDTEFNETIDRFYDEDGEKYDHRSGSDSIWNFHVWNEAFFKRPDLIEGYDGWQAVDATPQEESGGIMQCGPAPVKAIKNGETYIGSDTNFLFSEVNADVLTWSVDSSGEVTGLVKRDTRKVGMSISTKAVGKDEREDVTNQYKFMEGTGKERLAFERAYAHGRKADYHDKFVLQEEGPITIDISSVGDSIIGKTITTKVQVQNTTNFNRDVIVTTVMNTMLNNEEKKACVKRIRKEVKIAAGMAYEEDIPLTTSEYWSQLVDDNVIRVTTTVRVKQNGNLYVDVFDILPEIPQCLSIECPDELRYYEDNEVTLVFQNMFPILLTEGAFDIEIYGIKTNGPIKASGPIAPGATEKVKINAHPTKLGPRNLMADFDCKEFQDMKARKYVVVGGSA
;
A
#
# COMPACT_ATOMS: atom_id res chain seq x y z
N MET A 1 -83.59 -5.81 43.00
CA MET A 1 -84.87 -5.12 42.78
C MET A 1 -84.61 -3.60 42.81
N SER A 2 -84.58 -2.97 41.63
CA SER A 2 -85.46 -1.86 41.21
C SER A 2 -85.17 -0.53 41.91
N LYS A 3 -84.71 0.53 41.23
CA LYS A 3 -85.38 1.16 40.09
C LYS A 3 -84.39 1.73 39.05
N THR A 4 -84.51 1.24 37.83
CA THR A 4 -84.08 1.94 36.61
C THR A 4 -85.02 3.13 36.43
N ARG A 5 -84.51 4.37 36.44
CA ARG A 5 -85.27 5.52 35.91
C ARG A 5 -84.98 5.62 34.41
N SER A 6 -85.95 5.25 33.57
CA SER A 6 -85.91 5.68 32.17
C SER A 6 -86.33 7.15 32.14
N TYR A 7 -85.42 8.01 31.74
CA TYR A 7 -85.77 9.36 31.30
C TYR A 7 -85.99 9.29 29.80
N THR A 8 -87.26 9.38 29.39
CA THR A 8 -87.60 9.77 28.02
C THR A 8 -87.18 11.23 27.89
N GLU A 9 -86.06 11.48 27.20
CA GLU A 9 -85.59 12.83 26.89
C GLU A 9 -86.32 13.35 25.65
N ASP A 10 -87.25 14.28 25.87
CA ASP A 10 -87.61 15.26 24.85
C ASP A 10 -86.37 16.13 24.59
N ALA A 11 -85.97 16.26 23.33
CA ALA A 11 -84.72 16.90 22.91
C ALA A 11 -84.56 18.38 23.34
N GLU A 12 -85.64 19.02 23.83
CA GLU A 12 -85.62 20.41 24.28
C GLU A 12 -85.09 20.59 25.72
N ASN A 13 -84.94 19.53 26.52
CA ASN A 13 -84.55 19.63 27.94
C ASN A 13 -83.11 19.17 28.27
N VAL A 14 -82.37 18.70 27.26
CA VAL A 14 -81.00 18.16 27.44
C VAL A 14 -79.98 19.28 27.68
N GLN A 15 -80.14 20.43 27.00
CA GLN A 15 -79.23 21.57 27.13
C GLN A 15 -79.21 22.13 28.56
N GLU A 16 -80.39 22.40 29.13
CA GLU A 16 -80.51 22.96 30.49
C GLU A 16 -80.00 21.97 31.57
N PHE A 17 -80.14 20.67 31.32
CA PHE A 17 -79.59 19.64 32.19
C PHE A 17 -78.05 19.61 32.16
N LEU A 18 -77.45 19.72 30.98
CA LEU A 18 -76.00 19.74 30.80
C LEU A 18 -75.36 21.02 31.39
N ASP A 19 -76.01 22.17 31.23
CA ASP A 19 -75.55 23.45 31.80
C ASP A 19 -75.54 23.42 33.35
N LYS A 20 -76.47 22.70 33.98
CA LYS A 20 -76.55 22.53 35.44
C LYS A 20 -75.64 21.40 35.97
N ASN A 21 -75.07 20.56 35.11
CA ASN A 21 -74.26 19.40 35.50
C ASN A 21 -72.96 19.29 34.66
N PRO A 22 -72.03 20.26 34.77
CA PRO A 22 -70.85 20.38 33.89
C PRO A 22 -69.91 19.17 33.92
N ASN A 23 -69.86 18.44 35.03
CA ASN A 23 -69.02 17.24 35.18
C ASN A 23 -69.52 16.04 34.36
N PHE A 24 -70.79 16.06 33.91
CA PHE A 24 -71.41 14.98 33.16
C PHE A 24 -71.37 15.21 31.64
N VAL A 25 -71.00 16.42 31.20
CA VAL A 25 -71.00 16.85 29.80
C VAL A 25 -70.09 15.98 28.94
N GLN A 26 -68.86 15.74 29.38
CA GLN A 26 -67.90 14.94 28.61
C GLN A 26 -68.35 13.48 28.45
N GLU A 27 -68.94 12.89 29.50
CA GLU A 27 -69.44 11.51 29.45
C GLU A 27 -70.68 11.38 28.55
N TYR A 28 -71.58 12.37 28.59
CA TYR A 28 -72.79 12.40 27.76
C TYR A 28 -72.46 12.62 26.28
N LEU A 29 -71.55 13.54 25.95
CA LEU A 29 -71.10 13.81 24.56
C LEU A 29 -70.37 12.61 23.96
N ASN A 30 -69.58 11.87 24.75
CA ASN A 30 -68.91 10.65 24.30
C ASN A 30 -69.90 9.52 23.97
N ARG A 31 -71.05 9.45 24.65
CA ARG A 31 -72.09 8.42 24.41
C ARG A 31 -73.07 8.79 23.30
N ASN A 32 -73.25 10.09 23.02
CA ASN A 32 -74.21 10.60 22.05
C ASN A 32 -73.56 11.59 21.06
N PRO A 33 -72.64 11.14 20.19
CA PRO A 33 -71.85 12.02 19.32
C PRO A 33 -72.70 12.84 18.33
N ALA A 34 -73.91 12.39 17.98
CA ALA A 34 -74.83 13.15 17.11
C ALA A 34 -75.40 14.42 17.75
N VAL A 35 -75.29 14.57 19.07
CA VAL A 35 -75.74 15.77 19.82
C VAL A 35 -74.65 16.84 19.86
N VAL A 36 -73.39 16.49 19.57
CA VAL A 36 -72.24 17.40 19.54
C VAL A 36 -72.46 18.52 18.52
N ASP A 37 -72.95 18.19 17.33
CA ASP A 37 -73.23 19.17 16.26
C ASP A 37 -74.35 20.16 16.64
N LYS A 38 -75.23 19.80 17.59
CA LYS A 38 -76.28 20.70 18.10
C LYS A 38 -75.85 21.51 19.32
N TYR A 39 -75.09 20.92 20.25
CA TYR A 39 -74.60 21.58 21.47
C TYR A 39 -73.52 22.62 21.17
N VAL A 40 -72.62 22.32 20.22
CA VAL A 40 -71.57 23.25 19.78
C VAL A 40 -72.15 24.49 19.09
N VAL A 41 -73.36 24.39 18.51
CA VAL A 41 -74.00 25.50 17.78
C VAL A 41 -74.70 26.50 18.71
N THR A 42 -75.08 26.12 19.93
CA THR A 42 -75.84 27.00 20.85
C THR A 42 -75.03 27.60 22.00
N SER A 43 -73.80 27.14 22.26
CA SER A 43 -73.02 27.57 23.43
C SER A 43 -71.61 28.10 23.13
N ALA A 44 -71.17 28.09 21.87
CA ALA A 44 -69.86 28.62 21.52
C ALA A 44 -69.96 30.13 21.24
N GLU A 45 -69.32 30.95 22.07
CA GLU A 45 -69.11 32.38 21.80
C GLU A 45 -68.40 32.53 20.43
N LEU A 46 -68.76 33.56 19.66
CA LEU A 46 -68.22 33.78 18.32
C LEU A 46 -66.67 33.85 18.32
N GLU A 47 -66.09 34.30 19.44
CA GLU A 47 -64.65 34.33 19.69
C GLU A 47 -64.05 32.93 19.83
N ASP A 48 -64.70 31.99 20.52
CA ASP A 48 -64.22 30.61 20.66
C ASP A 48 -64.25 29.86 19.31
N LEU A 49 -65.29 30.10 18.50
CA LEU A 49 -65.38 29.59 17.13
C LEU A 49 -64.30 30.19 16.22
N GLN A 50 -63.98 31.47 16.38
CA GLN A 50 -62.91 32.13 15.63
C GLN A 50 -61.52 31.69 16.08
N GLU A 51 -61.30 31.48 17.39
CA GLU A 51 -60.06 30.91 17.92
C GLU A 51 -59.89 29.46 17.49
N TRP A 52 -60.97 28.67 17.49
CA TRP A 52 -60.95 27.28 17.02
C TRP A 52 -60.72 27.21 15.50
N GLN A 53 -61.37 28.06 14.70
CA GLN A 53 -61.09 28.19 13.27
C GLN A 53 -59.69 28.74 12.98
N ALA A 54 -59.18 29.67 13.79
CA ALA A 54 -57.81 30.16 13.70
C ALA A 54 -56.81 29.07 14.10
N ALA A 55 -57.11 28.26 15.11
CA ALA A 55 -56.30 27.11 15.53
C ALA A 55 -56.32 26.00 14.49
N ILE A 56 -57.45 25.78 13.81
CA ILE A 56 -57.57 24.88 12.65
C ILE A 56 -56.81 25.44 11.46
N LYS A 57 -56.96 26.72 11.10
CA LYS A 57 -56.15 27.37 10.06
C LYS A 57 -54.66 27.36 10.39
N LYS A 58 -54.28 27.47 11.66
CA LYS A 58 -52.90 27.38 12.15
C LYS A 58 -52.37 25.93 12.18
N ARG A 59 -53.26 24.93 12.29
CA ARG A 59 -52.99 23.50 12.04
C ARG A 59 -52.96 23.14 10.54
N GLU A 60 -53.72 23.85 9.70
CA GLU A 60 -53.75 23.73 8.23
C GLU A 60 -52.60 24.49 7.55
N MET A 61 -52.00 25.49 8.21
CA MET A 61 -50.66 25.98 7.89
C MET A 61 -49.68 24.85 8.17
N GLY A 62 -49.53 23.96 7.18
CA GLY A 62 -48.75 22.74 7.27
C GLY A 62 -47.41 22.99 7.95
N THR A 63 -47.06 22.14 8.92
CA THR A 63 -45.78 22.28 9.59
C THR A 63 -44.64 22.00 8.62
N GLN A 64 -43.51 22.68 8.80
CA GLN A 64 -42.31 22.44 7.99
C GLN A 64 -41.89 20.98 8.13
N LEU A 65 -41.61 20.30 7.00
CA LEU A 65 -41.05 18.95 7.02
C LEU A 65 -39.64 19.02 7.60
N LYS A 66 -39.41 18.28 8.68
CA LYS A 66 -38.11 18.23 9.37
C LYS A 66 -37.50 16.86 9.32
N LEU A 67 -36.21 16.80 9.02
CA LEU A 67 -35.47 15.55 8.98
C LEU A 67 -35.15 15.09 10.41
N ALA A 68 -35.67 13.92 10.81
CA ALA A 68 -35.39 13.31 12.11
C ALA A 68 -34.02 12.63 12.13
N LYS A 69 -33.80 11.69 11.19
CA LYS A 69 -32.54 10.95 11.07
C LYS A 69 -32.26 10.56 9.63
N ILE A 70 -30.99 10.29 9.35
CA ILE A 70 -30.53 9.59 8.16
C ILE A 70 -30.02 8.23 8.59
N ASP A 71 -30.35 7.19 7.82
CA ASP A 71 -29.74 5.88 7.95
C ASP A 71 -28.98 5.60 6.66
N TYR A 72 -27.66 5.48 6.76
CA TYR A 72 -26.79 5.18 5.63
C TYR A 72 -26.77 3.70 5.26
N LEU A 73 -27.61 2.87 5.88
CA LEU A 73 -27.74 1.44 5.59
C LEU A 73 -26.36 0.74 5.52
N PRO A 74 -25.48 0.93 6.53
CA PRO A 74 -24.06 0.61 6.41
C PRO A 74 -23.84 -0.85 6.02
N LYS A 75 -24.55 -1.81 6.65
CA LYS A 75 -24.44 -3.24 6.31
C LYS A 75 -24.72 -3.54 4.83
N LYS A 76 -25.75 -2.91 4.24
CA LYS A 76 -26.11 -3.10 2.83
C LYS A 76 -25.04 -2.48 1.93
N ASN A 77 -24.69 -1.22 2.20
CA ASN A 77 -23.79 -0.47 1.34
C ASN A 77 -22.36 -1.01 1.42
N THR A 78 -21.84 -1.32 2.60
CA THR A 78 -20.47 -1.84 2.70
C THR A 78 -20.32 -3.20 2.04
N PHE A 79 -21.34 -4.06 2.12
CA PHE A 79 -21.37 -5.31 1.37
C PHE A 79 -21.36 -5.08 -0.16
N LEU A 80 -22.26 -4.24 -0.68
CA LEU A 80 -22.36 -3.97 -2.12
C LEU A 80 -21.12 -3.25 -2.68
N HIS A 81 -20.48 -2.40 -1.87
CA HIS A 81 -19.28 -1.67 -2.25
C HIS A 81 -17.98 -2.42 -1.91
N LYS A 82 -18.05 -3.62 -1.32
CA LYS A 82 -16.88 -4.39 -0.85
C LYS A 82 -15.95 -3.53 0.02
N THR A 83 -16.55 -2.93 1.04
CA THR A 83 -15.91 -2.07 2.06
C THR A 83 -16.26 -2.50 3.49
N ASP A 84 -16.82 -3.70 3.65
CA ASP A 84 -17.20 -4.30 4.94
C ASP A 84 -15.99 -4.70 5.80
N LYS A 85 -14.82 -4.95 5.18
CA LYS A 85 -13.57 -5.25 5.88
C LYS A 85 -12.99 -4.06 6.66
N TYR A 86 -13.31 -2.81 6.28
CA TYR A 86 -12.74 -1.60 6.90
C TYR A 86 -13.27 -1.39 8.32
N THR A 87 -12.36 -1.29 9.29
CA THR A 87 -12.70 -0.86 10.65
C THR A 87 -12.80 0.67 10.70
N HIS A 88 -14.01 1.22 10.48
CA HIS A 88 -14.23 2.67 10.41
C HIS A 88 -15.67 3.07 10.80
N ASN A 89 -15.84 4.27 11.37
CA ASN A 89 -17.14 4.77 11.85
C ASN A 89 -18.00 5.43 10.75
N ASN A 90 -17.38 6.03 9.74
CA ASN A 90 -18.10 6.59 8.58
C ASN A 90 -18.36 5.52 7.52
N LEU A 91 -19.47 5.67 6.78
CA LEU A 91 -19.75 4.85 5.60
C LEU A 91 -18.66 5.08 4.53
N ILE A 92 -18.06 3.99 4.07
CA ILE A 92 -17.09 3.99 2.97
C ILE A 92 -17.78 3.39 1.75
N VAL A 93 -17.77 4.13 0.65
CA VAL A 93 -18.35 3.74 -0.64
C VAL A 93 -17.32 3.95 -1.74
N ARG A 94 -17.51 3.23 -2.84
CA ARG A 94 -16.67 3.36 -4.04
C ARG A 94 -17.36 4.24 -5.07
N ARG A 95 -16.59 5.01 -5.84
CA ARG A 95 -17.10 5.75 -7.01
C ARG A 95 -17.59 4.81 -8.12
N ALA A 96 -18.13 5.33 -9.22
CA ALA A 96 -18.70 4.50 -10.30
C ALA A 96 -19.74 3.46 -9.82
N ALA A 97 -20.50 3.80 -8.77
CA ALA A 97 -21.44 2.91 -8.11
C ALA A 97 -22.57 3.70 -7.43
N THR A 98 -23.61 2.98 -7.00
CA THR A 98 -24.78 3.56 -6.33
C THR A 98 -24.88 3.02 -4.91
N PHE A 99 -25.17 3.89 -3.95
CA PHE A 99 -25.42 3.51 -2.55
C PHE A 99 -26.81 3.99 -2.11
N SER A 100 -27.41 3.31 -1.14
CA SER A 100 -28.75 3.62 -0.64
C SER A 100 -28.72 4.33 0.71
N LEU A 101 -29.69 5.19 0.99
CA LEU A 101 -29.90 5.78 2.30
C LEU A 101 -31.40 5.98 2.58
N ASP A 102 -31.78 5.92 3.85
CA ASP A 102 -33.14 6.20 4.30
C ASP A 102 -33.19 7.56 5.02
N LEU A 103 -34.15 8.39 4.64
CA LEU A 103 -34.47 9.65 5.30
C LEU A 103 -35.76 9.49 6.09
N PHE A 104 -35.71 9.74 7.40
CA PHE A 104 -36.85 9.67 8.30
C PHE A 104 -37.26 11.08 8.71
N PHE A 105 -38.56 11.40 8.65
CA PHE A 105 -39.08 12.71 8.96
C PHE A 105 -39.85 12.75 10.29
N GLN A 106 -39.85 13.92 10.92
CA GLN A 106 -40.58 14.15 12.16
C GLN A 106 -42.06 14.37 11.88
N LYS A 107 -42.93 13.63 12.57
CA LYS A 107 -44.38 13.89 12.72
C LYS A 107 -45.25 13.88 11.44
N GLN A 108 -44.67 13.98 10.26
CA GLN A 108 -45.39 14.05 8.99
C GLN A 108 -44.62 13.37 7.85
N LYS A 109 -45.36 12.89 6.86
CA LYS A 109 -44.82 12.24 5.66
C LYS A 109 -44.30 13.26 4.64
N PHE A 110 -43.43 12.79 3.75
CA PHE A 110 -42.97 13.57 2.60
C PHE A 110 -44.10 13.74 1.57
N ASP A 111 -44.32 14.96 1.09
CA ASP A 111 -45.23 15.27 -0.01
C ASP A 111 -44.48 16.02 -1.11
N ALA A 112 -44.24 15.36 -2.25
CA ALA A 112 -43.47 15.92 -3.37
C ALA A 112 -44.07 17.20 -3.99
N LYS A 113 -45.37 17.49 -3.74
CA LYS A 113 -46.02 18.74 -4.17
C LYS A 113 -45.67 19.90 -3.23
N LYS A 114 -45.53 19.63 -1.94
CA LYS A 114 -45.26 20.65 -0.89
C LYS A 114 -43.81 20.71 -0.46
N ASN A 115 -43.04 19.68 -0.73
CA ASN A 115 -41.70 19.49 -0.16
C ASN A 115 -40.72 19.15 -1.27
N LYS A 116 -39.55 19.79 -1.22
CA LYS A 116 -38.40 19.49 -2.07
C LYS A 116 -37.20 19.18 -1.18
N ILE A 117 -36.42 18.17 -1.55
CA ILE A 117 -35.25 17.72 -0.79
C ILE A 117 -34.02 17.79 -1.69
N TRP A 118 -32.92 18.30 -1.15
CA TRP A 118 -31.62 18.24 -1.79
C TRP A 118 -30.63 17.48 -0.91
N LEU A 119 -29.83 16.65 -1.55
CA LEU A 119 -28.59 16.14 -0.97
C LEU A 119 -27.43 17.00 -1.47
N GLU A 120 -26.60 17.44 -0.54
CA GLU A 120 -25.38 18.18 -0.82
C GLU A 120 -24.17 17.40 -0.29
N PHE A 121 -23.23 17.11 -1.19
CA PHE A 121 -21.93 16.52 -0.88
C PHE A 121 -20.86 17.58 -1.10
N SER A 122 -20.03 17.83 -0.09
CA SER A 122 -18.97 18.84 -0.15
C SER A 122 -17.64 18.25 0.29
N ILE A 123 -16.56 18.61 -0.42
CA ILE A 123 -15.21 18.10 -0.17
C ILE A 123 -14.19 19.25 -0.17
N GLY A 124 -13.20 19.14 0.72
CA GLY A 124 -12.12 20.12 0.80
C GLY A 124 -12.47 21.37 1.63
N PRO A 125 -11.51 22.30 1.74
CA PRO A 125 -11.60 23.44 2.66
C PRO A 125 -12.47 24.60 2.14
N ASP A 126 -12.62 24.76 0.83
CA ASP A 126 -13.45 25.80 0.19
C ASP A 126 -14.42 25.19 -0.85
N PRO A 127 -15.50 24.52 -0.39
CA PRO A 127 -16.40 23.80 -1.26
C PRO A 127 -17.29 24.73 -2.10
N LYS A 128 -17.17 24.70 -3.43
CA LYS A 128 -17.96 25.53 -4.35
C LYS A 128 -18.51 24.72 -5.52
N SER A 129 -19.63 25.17 -6.09
CA SER A 129 -20.18 24.51 -7.29
C SER A 129 -19.33 24.82 -8.53
N THR A 130 -18.75 26.02 -8.61
CA THR A 130 -17.92 26.48 -9.73
C THR A 130 -16.60 25.71 -9.88
N ASN A 131 -16.08 25.12 -8.81
CA ASN A 131 -14.88 24.28 -8.84
C ASN A 131 -15.19 22.78 -8.68
N GLY A 132 -16.46 22.38 -8.67
CA GLY A 132 -16.88 20.98 -8.61
C GLY A 132 -16.72 20.30 -7.24
N THR A 133 -16.43 21.05 -6.17
CA THR A 133 -16.21 20.48 -4.82
C THR A 133 -17.44 20.59 -3.90
N LYS A 134 -18.52 21.20 -4.40
CA LYS A 134 -19.86 21.23 -3.79
C LYS A 134 -20.91 20.76 -4.77
N LEU A 135 -21.46 19.58 -4.52
CA LEU A 135 -22.35 18.83 -5.38
C LEU A 135 -23.74 18.82 -4.74
N ARG A 136 -24.70 19.55 -5.30
CA ARG A 136 -26.08 19.65 -4.79
C ARG A 136 -27.03 19.05 -5.80
N MET A 137 -27.80 18.03 -5.40
CA MET A 137 -28.77 17.34 -6.25
C MET A 137 -30.14 17.32 -5.59
N GLN A 138 -31.17 17.63 -6.36
CA GLN A 138 -32.55 17.52 -5.91
C GLN A 138 -33.02 16.07 -6.03
N LEU A 139 -33.65 15.55 -4.98
CA LEU A 139 -34.26 14.24 -5.01
C LEU A 139 -35.58 14.27 -5.77
N SER A 140 -35.77 13.28 -6.63
CA SER A 140 -37.01 13.06 -7.41
C SER A 140 -37.16 11.58 -7.71
N ASP A 141 -38.27 11.19 -8.34
CA ASP A 141 -38.50 9.85 -8.88
C ASP A 141 -37.78 9.58 -10.22
N ALA A 142 -37.13 10.59 -10.79
CA ALA A 142 -36.39 10.48 -12.04
C ALA A 142 -35.25 9.45 -11.97
N ALA A 143 -35.02 8.77 -13.10
CA ALA A 143 -33.96 7.78 -13.21
C ALA A 143 -32.57 8.39 -12.92
N LEU A 144 -31.72 7.59 -12.26
CA LEU A 144 -30.35 7.95 -11.96
C LEU A 144 -29.52 8.20 -13.24
N ASN A 145 -28.60 9.14 -13.15
CA ASN A 145 -27.64 9.43 -14.21
C ASN A 145 -26.24 8.98 -13.75
N LYS A 146 -25.67 7.99 -14.43
CA LYS A 146 -24.36 7.43 -14.09
C LYS A 146 -23.18 8.38 -14.31
N ALA A 147 -23.32 9.37 -15.19
CA ALA A 147 -22.26 10.31 -15.55
C ALA A 147 -22.12 11.49 -14.57
N LYS A 148 -23.01 11.61 -13.57
CA LYS A 148 -22.92 12.68 -12.56
C LYS A 148 -23.47 12.23 -11.22
N TRP A 149 -23.18 12.99 -10.19
CA TRP A 149 -23.85 12.83 -8.90
C TRP A 149 -25.37 13.05 -9.07
N SER A 150 -26.15 12.02 -8.76
CA SER A 150 -27.61 12.02 -8.89
C SER A 150 -28.26 11.22 -7.77
N GLY A 151 -29.48 11.60 -7.39
CA GLY A 151 -30.23 10.96 -6.32
C GLY A 151 -31.68 10.71 -6.71
N GLN A 152 -32.16 9.49 -6.49
CA GLN A 152 -33.50 9.03 -6.83
C GLN A 152 -34.24 8.56 -5.58
N ILE A 153 -35.50 8.99 -5.44
CA ILE A 153 -36.43 8.44 -4.46
C ILE A 153 -36.96 7.12 -5.01
N VAL A 154 -36.55 6.01 -4.41
CA VAL A 154 -36.92 4.66 -4.88
C VAL A 154 -38.11 4.09 -4.14
N LYS A 155 -38.40 4.58 -2.93
CA LYS A 155 -39.54 4.13 -2.13
C LYS A 155 -39.98 5.20 -1.14
N GLN A 156 -41.28 5.29 -0.88
CA GLN A 156 -41.86 6.07 0.19
C GLN A 156 -42.72 5.17 1.08
N GLU A 157 -42.52 5.27 2.39
CA GLU A 157 -43.24 4.51 3.42
C GLU A 157 -43.93 5.47 4.39
N ASP A 158 -45.16 5.86 4.07
CA ASP A 158 -45.94 6.87 4.81
C ASP A 158 -46.13 6.53 6.29
N ALA A 159 -46.37 5.25 6.62
CA ALA A 159 -46.59 4.82 8.00
C ALA A 159 -45.39 5.05 8.92
N SER A 160 -44.17 5.07 8.36
CA SER A 160 -42.92 5.30 9.09
C SER A 160 -42.32 6.69 8.84
N ASN A 161 -43.02 7.56 8.09
CA ASN A 161 -42.52 8.85 7.62
C ASN A 161 -41.12 8.73 6.98
N LYS A 162 -40.92 7.72 6.14
CA LYS A 162 -39.61 7.37 5.58
C LYS A 162 -39.62 7.46 4.06
N ILE A 163 -38.53 7.94 3.48
CA ILE A 163 -38.22 7.72 2.07
C ILE A 163 -36.87 7.02 1.94
N SER A 164 -36.78 6.09 0.99
CA SER A 164 -35.55 5.42 0.60
C SER A 164 -35.02 6.07 -0.67
N VAL A 165 -33.73 6.34 -0.67
CA VAL A 165 -33.04 7.12 -1.70
C VAL A 165 -31.83 6.33 -2.18
N ASP A 166 -31.67 6.23 -3.49
CA ASP A 166 -30.44 5.74 -4.11
C ASP A 166 -29.63 6.94 -4.63
N VAL A 167 -28.32 6.93 -4.43
CA VAL A 167 -27.39 7.99 -4.85
C VAL A 167 -26.28 7.40 -5.70
N THR A 168 -26.14 7.88 -6.93
CA THR A 168 -25.06 7.47 -7.84
C THR A 168 -23.86 8.39 -7.71
N ILE A 169 -22.67 7.78 -7.65
CA ILE A 169 -21.36 8.43 -7.65
C ILE A 169 -20.73 8.21 -9.04
N PRO A 170 -20.38 9.27 -9.79
CA PRO A 170 -19.78 9.13 -11.12
C PRO A 170 -18.35 8.57 -11.02
N ALA A 171 -17.86 8.01 -12.13
CA ALA A 171 -16.54 7.38 -12.19
C ALA A 171 -15.37 8.37 -12.05
N ASP A 172 -15.57 9.65 -12.37
CA ASP A 172 -14.58 10.72 -12.25
C ASP A 172 -14.65 11.46 -10.90
N ALA A 173 -15.46 10.96 -9.94
CA ALA A 173 -15.55 11.58 -8.62
C ALA A 173 -14.17 11.60 -7.93
N MET A 174 -13.87 12.74 -7.29
CA MET A 174 -12.69 12.87 -6.44
C MET A 174 -12.79 11.89 -5.27
N ILE A 175 -11.70 11.20 -4.94
CA ILE A 175 -11.67 10.40 -3.72
C ILE A 175 -11.43 11.27 -2.49
N GLY A 176 -12.07 10.91 -1.37
CA GLY A 176 -11.91 11.62 -0.11
C GLY A 176 -13.15 11.59 0.78
N ARG A 177 -13.06 12.36 1.88
CA ARG A 177 -14.14 12.53 2.84
C ARG A 177 -15.09 13.64 2.36
N TYR A 178 -16.37 13.29 2.19
CA TYR A 178 -17.43 14.18 1.79
C TYR A 178 -18.34 14.50 2.97
N LYS A 179 -18.47 15.78 3.27
CA LYS A 179 -19.48 16.28 4.19
C LYS A 179 -20.85 16.22 3.52
N VAL A 180 -21.79 15.59 4.20
CA VAL A 180 -23.16 15.40 3.73
C VAL A 180 -24.09 16.41 4.41
N THR A 181 -24.86 17.14 3.62
CA THR A 181 -25.91 18.04 4.10
C THR A 181 -27.23 17.69 3.42
N VAL A 182 -28.28 17.51 4.21
CA VAL A 182 -29.65 17.36 3.68
C VAL A 182 -30.34 18.70 3.83
N GLU A 183 -30.93 19.18 2.74
CA GLU A 183 -31.75 20.38 2.73
C GLU A 183 -33.19 20.02 2.42
N VAL A 184 -34.12 20.47 3.27
CA VAL A 184 -35.56 20.25 3.12
C VAL A 184 -36.24 21.60 2.98
N ALA A 185 -36.83 21.87 1.83
CA ALA A 185 -37.69 23.02 1.60
C ALA A 185 -39.16 22.60 1.66
N SER A 186 -39.97 23.30 2.43
CA SER A 186 -41.41 23.07 2.57
C SER A 186 -42.20 24.33 2.29
N GLU A 187 -43.27 24.22 1.51
CA GLU A 187 -44.26 25.29 1.34
C GLU A 187 -45.18 25.34 2.56
N VAL A 188 -45.04 26.39 3.36
CA VAL A 188 -45.78 26.61 4.61
C VAL A 188 -46.42 27.99 4.59
N GLY A 189 -47.76 28.07 4.54
CA GLY A 189 -48.49 29.34 4.58
C GLY A 189 -48.15 30.28 3.41
N GLY A 190 -47.85 29.73 2.22
CA GLY A 190 -47.48 30.51 1.03
C GLY A 190 -46.02 30.98 0.99
N GLN A 191 -45.18 30.54 1.93
CA GLN A 191 -43.74 30.81 1.94
C GLN A 191 -42.94 29.49 1.95
N THR A 192 -41.85 29.46 1.20
CA THR A 192 -40.88 28.37 1.26
C THR A 192 -40.03 28.50 2.52
N LYS A 193 -40.12 27.50 3.42
CA LYS A 193 -39.24 27.37 4.58
C LYS A 193 -38.20 26.28 4.36
N THR A 194 -36.93 26.62 4.53
CA THR A 194 -35.80 25.70 4.30
C THR A 194 -35.13 25.33 5.62
N GLU A 195 -34.84 24.05 5.80
CA GLU A 195 -34.00 23.51 6.87
C GLU A 195 -32.78 22.82 6.25
N ARG A 196 -31.59 23.04 6.81
CA ARG A 196 -30.35 22.36 6.41
C ARG A 196 -29.75 21.63 7.60
N THR A 197 -29.49 20.34 7.44
CA THR A 197 -28.89 19.52 8.50
C THR A 197 -27.63 18.85 7.99
N THR A 198 -26.49 19.13 8.63
CA THR A 198 -25.25 18.38 8.42
C THR A 198 -25.38 17.00 9.03
N LYS A 199 -24.91 15.97 8.31
CA LYS A 199 -24.93 14.56 8.71
C LYS A 199 -23.51 14.00 8.78
N PRO A 200 -23.31 12.81 9.38
CA PRO A 200 -22.00 12.18 9.39
C PRO A 200 -21.47 12.05 7.97
N ASP A 201 -20.18 12.31 7.80
CA ASP A 201 -19.53 12.27 6.50
C ASP A 201 -19.55 10.86 5.90
N ILE A 202 -19.41 10.79 4.59
CA ILE A 202 -19.09 9.55 3.87
C ILE A 202 -17.68 9.64 3.28
N ILE A 203 -17.05 8.49 3.04
CA ILE A 203 -15.76 8.42 2.36
C ILE A 203 -15.96 7.77 1.00
N VAL A 204 -15.46 8.42 -0.04
CA VAL A 204 -15.48 7.91 -1.42
C VAL A 204 -14.06 7.48 -1.80
N ILE A 205 -13.91 6.24 -2.29
CA ILE A 205 -12.64 5.66 -2.76
C ILE A 205 -12.76 5.14 -4.20
N PHE A 206 -11.65 4.71 -4.80
CA PHE A 206 -11.62 4.14 -6.17
C PHE A 206 -12.39 2.81 -6.25
N ASN A 207 -12.87 2.47 -7.44
CA ASN A 207 -13.68 1.29 -7.68
C ASN A 207 -13.08 0.29 -8.67
N PRO A 208 -12.30 -0.69 -8.19
CA PRO A 208 -11.73 -1.71 -9.06
C PRO A 208 -12.74 -2.77 -9.54
N PHE A 209 -14.00 -2.67 -9.09
CA PHE A 209 -15.07 -3.62 -9.40
C PHE A 209 -16.02 -3.14 -10.51
N SER A 210 -15.87 -1.89 -10.97
CA SER A 210 -16.75 -1.28 -11.98
C SER A 210 -15.98 -0.95 -13.25
N GLN A 211 -16.45 -1.43 -14.40
CA GLN A 211 -15.86 -1.20 -15.73
C GLN A 211 -15.76 0.28 -16.11
N ASP A 212 -16.62 1.10 -15.50
CA ASP A 212 -16.68 2.54 -15.73
C ASP A 212 -15.51 3.28 -15.04
N ASP A 213 -14.84 2.67 -14.05
CA ASP A 213 -13.71 3.27 -13.32
C ASP A 213 -12.37 3.02 -14.02
N ASP A 214 -11.45 3.98 -13.91
CA ASP A 214 -10.06 3.84 -14.38
C ASP A 214 -9.30 2.71 -13.66
N CYS A 215 -9.66 2.38 -12.42
CA CYS A 215 -9.04 1.32 -11.63
C CYS A 215 -9.65 -0.07 -11.86
N TYR A 216 -10.57 -0.23 -12.83
CA TYR A 216 -11.25 -1.50 -13.06
C TYR A 216 -10.30 -2.67 -13.29
N MET A 217 -10.37 -3.68 -12.45
CA MET A 217 -9.62 -4.93 -12.58
C MET A 217 -10.58 -6.05 -12.98
N PRO A 218 -10.46 -6.66 -14.18
CA PRO A 218 -11.47 -7.60 -14.67
C PRO A 218 -11.57 -8.91 -13.86
N SER A 219 -10.46 -9.44 -13.37
CA SER A 219 -10.42 -10.75 -12.70
C SER A 219 -10.84 -10.65 -11.24
N ALA A 220 -11.84 -11.44 -10.84
CA ALA A 220 -12.27 -11.51 -9.44
C ALA A 220 -11.17 -12.03 -8.50
N ALA A 221 -10.31 -12.94 -8.98
CA ALA A 221 -9.19 -13.46 -8.19
C ALA A 221 -8.11 -12.38 -7.99
N GLU A 222 -7.82 -11.59 -9.02
CA GLU A 222 -6.89 -10.46 -8.91
C GLU A 222 -7.47 -9.33 -8.05
N GLN A 223 -8.78 -9.08 -8.13
CA GLN A 223 -9.45 -8.15 -7.22
C GLN A 223 -9.32 -8.58 -5.76
N GLU A 224 -9.45 -9.89 -5.47
CA GLU A 224 -9.22 -10.38 -4.11
C GLU A 224 -7.76 -10.16 -3.71
N GLU A 225 -6.79 -10.56 -4.54
CA GLU A 225 -5.36 -10.47 -4.21
C GLU A 225 -4.84 -9.03 -4.10
N TYR A 226 -5.17 -8.17 -5.07
CA TYR A 226 -4.54 -6.86 -5.24
C TYR A 226 -5.33 -5.72 -4.60
N VAL A 227 -6.51 -6.00 -4.03
CA VAL A 227 -7.33 -5.00 -3.31
C VAL A 227 -7.73 -5.50 -1.93
N LEU A 228 -8.27 -6.73 -1.83
CA LEU A 228 -8.96 -7.23 -0.63
C LEU A 228 -8.10 -8.11 0.29
N ASN A 229 -6.95 -8.58 -0.18
CA ASN A 229 -5.98 -9.30 0.62
C ASN A 229 -5.12 -8.28 1.37
N ASP A 230 -5.12 -8.38 2.70
CA ASP A 230 -4.43 -7.47 3.61
C ASP A 230 -3.14 -8.06 4.18
N THR A 231 -2.71 -9.19 3.64
CA THR A 231 -1.38 -9.80 3.86
C THR A 231 -0.72 -10.11 2.52
N GLY A 232 0.60 -10.28 2.51
CA GLY A 232 1.30 -10.70 1.30
C GLY A 232 2.74 -11.10 1.54
N LEU A 233 3.45 -11.27 0.43
CA LEU A 233 4.86 -11.64 0.37
C LEU A 233 5.62 -10.56 -0.40
N ILE A 234 6.75 -10.14 0.14
CA ILE A 234 7.74 -9.32 -0.53
C ILE A 234 8.99 -10.20 -0.67
N TYR A 235 9.51 -10.35 -1.89
CA TYR A 235 10.69 -11.18 -2.10
C TYR A 235 11.96 -10.36 -1.85
N ILE A 236 12.96 -10.97 -1.22
CA ILE A 236 14.26 -10.36 -0.93
C ILE A 236 15.37 -11.41 -1.16
N GLY A 237 16.63 -11.02 -1.02
CA GLY A 237 17.80 -11.91 -1.23
C GLY A 237 18.49 -11.63 -2.55
N SER A 238 18.82 -12.65 -3.32
CA SER A 238 19.48 -12.52 -4.63
C SER A 238 18.76 -13.32 -5.71
N SER A 239 19.14 -13.14 -6.97
CA SER A 239 18.51 -13.82 -8.11
C SER A 239 18.60 -15.35 -8.07
N TYR A 240 19.62 -15.90 -7.41
CA TYR A 240 19.86 -17.33 -7.21
C TYR A 240 19.42 -17.82 -5.82
N PHE A 241 19.14 -16.91 -4.87
CA PHE A 241 18.64 -17.25 -3.54
C PHE A 241 17.50 -16.29 -3.14
N ILE A 242 16.30 -16.59 -3.66
CA ILE A 242 15.10 -15.78 -3.46
C ILE A 242 14.34 -16.27 -2.25
N ARG A 243 14.17 -15.42 -1.22
CA ARG A 243 13.41 -15.74 -0.01
C ARG A 243 12.17 -14.85 0.13
N PRO A 244 11.02 -15.41 0.56
CA PRO A 244 9.82 -14.62 0.83
C PRO A 244 9.88 -13.97 2.21
N ARG A 245 9.57 -12.68 2.28
CA ARG A 245 9.30 -11.94 3.50
C ARG A 245 7.79 -11.71 3.63
N HIS A 246 7.18 -12.22 4.69
CA HIS A 246 5.77 -11.97 4.96
C HIS A 246 5.56 -10.51 5.36
N TRP A 247 4.44 -9.95 4.92
CA TRP A 247 4.10 -8.56 5.21
C TRP A 247 2.63 -8.40 5.55
N LEU A 248 2.35 -7.75 6.67
CA LEU A 248 1.03 -7.28 7.04
C LEU A 248 0.76 -5.92 6.40
N PHE A 249 0.02 -5.90 5.28
CA PHE A 249 -0.41 -4.64 4.68
C PHE A 249 -1.44 -3.95 5.57
N GLY A 250 -2.47 -4.66 6.03
CA GLY A 250 -3.44 -4.17 7.02
C GLY A 250 -4.22 -2.92 6.59
N GLN A 251 -4.53 -2.76 5.30
CA GLN A 251 -5.21 -1.56 4.76
C GLN A 251 -6.60 -1.29 5.36
N PHE A 252 -7.19 -2.29 6.01
CA PHE A 252 -8.51 -2.21 6.63
C PHE A 252 -8.47 -1.97 8.15
N GLU A 253 -7.27 -1.90 8.74
CA GLU A 253 -7.10 -1.63 10.16
C GLU A 253 -7.57 -0.23 10.54
N GLU A 254 -8.03 -0.08 11.80
CA GLU A 254 -8.51 1.18 12.33
C GLU A 254 -7.47 2.31 12.16
N GLY A 255 -7.91 3.47 11.69
CA GLY A 255 -7.06 4.65 11.47
C GLY A 255 -6.25 4.64 10.16
N VAL A 256 -6.04 3.50 9.51
CA VAL A 256 -5.20 3.42 8.29
C VAL A 256 -5.79 4.23 7.14
N LEU A 257 -7.08 4.07 6.85
CA LEU A 257 -7.74 4.83 5.77
C LEU A 257 -7.66 6.35 5.98
N ASP A 258 -7.80 6.80 7.22
CA ASP A 258 -7.72 8.23 7.54
C ASP A 258 -6.32 8.80 7.33
N VAL A 259 -5.29 8.02 7.69
CA VAL A 259 -3.90 8.34 7.35
C VAL A 259 -3.72 8.42 5.83
N CYS A 260 -4.26 7.47 5.06
CA CYS A 260 -4.18 7.49 3.59
C CYS A 260 -4.81 8.77 3.01
N LEU A 261 -5.99 9.17 3.50
CA LEU A 261 -6.67 10.40 3.10
C LEU A 261 -5.92 11.67 3.51
N LYS A 262 -5.15 11.62 4.60
CA LYS A 262 -4.27 12.69 5.08
C LYS A 262 -3.04 12.83 4.19
N LEU A 263 -2.42 11.73 3.76
CA LEU A 263 -1.27 11.73 2.84
C LEU A 263 -1.59 12.43 1.52
N LEU A 264 -2.81 12.25 0.98
CA LEU A 264 -3.27 12.96 -0.22
C LEU A 264 -3.34 14.50 -0.08
N ARG A 265 -3.11 15.04 1.12
CA ARG A 265 -3.08 16.49 1.44
C ARG A 265 -1.66 16.98 1.76
N GLY A 266 -0.68 16.08 1.86
CA GLY A 266 0.54 16.30 2.63
C GLY A 266 1.67 17.06 1.93
N ASN A 267 1.77 17.01 0.59
CA ASN A 267 2.95 17.56 -0.08
C ASN A 267 2.94 19.10 -0.15
N ALA A 268 4.12 19.73 -0.16
CA ALA A 268 4.25 21.19 -0.20
C ALA A 268 3.60 21.83 -1.44
N ARG A 269 3.64 21.16 -2.60
CA ARG A 269 3.04 21.64 -3.86
C ARG A 269 1.52 21.73 -3.78
N GLU A 270 0.87 20.80 -3.08
CA GLU A 270 -0.58 20.74 -2.89
C GLU A 270 -1.08 21.83 -1.92
N LYS A 271 -0.20 22.36 -1.05
CA LYS A 271 -0.53 23.52 -0.19
C LYS A 271 -0.62 24.83 -0.96
N THR A 272 0.08 24.96 -2.09
CA THR A 272 0.09 26.21 -2.90
C THR A 272 -1.22 26.45 -3.67
N ASN A 273 -1.91 25.38 -4.10
CA ASN A 273 -3.23 25.48 -4.74
C ASN A 273 -4.10 24.27 -4.38
N GLN A 274 -4.75 24.37 -3.22
CA GLN A 274 -5.54 23.29 -2.63
C GLN A 274 -6.73 22.84 -3.49
N VAL A 275 -7.32 23.73 -4.29
CA VAL A 275 -8.44 23.37 -5.18
C VAL A 275 -7.95 22.58 -6.38
N LYS A 276 -6.86 23.01 -7.03
CA LYS A 276 -6.25 22.27 -8.15
C LYS A 276 -5.74 20.91 -7.67
N SER A 277 -5.17 20.86 -6.47
CA SER A 277 -4.78 19.63 -5.78
C SER A 277 -5.92 18.64 -5.67
N LEU A 278 -7.04 19.10 -5.12
CA LEU A 278 -8.17 18.26 -4.80
C LEU A 278 -8.75 17.60 -6.05
N LYS A 279 -8.82 18.34 -7.18
CA LYS A 279 -9.26 17.80 -8.47
C LYS A 279 -8.39 16.66 -8.99
N LYS A 280 -7.07 16.70 -8.74
CA LYS A 280 -6.16 15.62 -9.15
C LYS A 280 -6.49 14.29 -8.45
N ARG A 281 -7.20 14.33 -7.31
CA ARG A 281 -7.62 13.11 -6.58
C ARG A 281 -8.70 12.30 -7.30
N ALA A 282 -9.21 12.76 -8.44
CA ALA A 282 -10.00 11.93 -9.34
C ALA A 282 -9.13 10.99 -10.19
N SER A 283 -7.82 11.25 -10.33
CA SER A 283 -6.93 10.46 -11.19
C SER A 283 -6.09 9.49 -10.35
N PRO A 284 -6.16 8.17 -10.60
CA PRO A 284 -5.27 7.22 -9.92
C PRO A 284 -3.81 7.49 -10.23
N ALA A 285 -3.47 7.88 -11.47
CA ALA A 285 -2.11 8.24 -11.86
C ALA A 285 -1.53 9.40 -11.02
N LYS A 286 -2.33 10.47 -10.81
CA LYS A 286 -1.89 11.62 -9.99
C LYS A 286 -1.83 11.27 -8.51
N CYS A 287 -2.74 10.44 -8.01
CA CYS A 287 -2.70 9.92 -6.64
C CYS A 287 -1.45 9.06 -6.41
N SER A 288 -1.15 8.09 -7.28
CA SER A 288 0.02 7.21 -7.15
C SER A 288 1.32 8.00 -7.15
N ARG A 289 1.47 8.98 -8.07
CA ARG A 289 2.66 9.85 -8.09
C ARG A 289 2.80 10.66 -6.79
N LEU A 290 1.72 11.29 -6.33
CA LEU A 290 1.70 12.04 -5.06
C LEU A 290 2.09 11.14 -3.87
N LEU A 291 1.58 9.92 -3.85
CA LEU A 291 1.82 8.98 -2.77
C LEU A 291 3.27 8.50 -2.77
N SER A 292 3.87 8.23 -3.93
CA SER A 292 5.30 7.87 -4.02
C SER A 292 6.20 8.87 -3.28
N SER A 293 5.92 10.17 -3.42
CA SER A 293 6.67 11.24 -2.75
C SER A 293 6.30 11.46 -1.28
N MET A 294 5.13 10.98 -0.84
CA MET A 294 4.64 11.17 0.52
C MET A 294 4.99 9.99 1.42
N ILE A 295 5.35 8.84 0.84
CA ILE A 295 5.80 7.68 1.58
C ILE A 295 7.24 7.86 2.07
N ASN A 296 8.13 8.51 1.30
CA ASN A 296 9.44 8.94 1.80
C ASN A 296 9.41 10.37 2.39
N SER A 297 10.40 10.71 3.22
CA SER A 297 10.49 11.99 3.92
C SER A 297 11.52 12.97 3.36
N CYS A 298 12.03 12.77 2.15
CA CYS A 298 13.15 13.56 1.63
C CYS A 298 12.79 15.04 1.39
N ASP A 299 11.64 15.30 0.77
CA ASP A 299 11.24 16.67 0.41
C ASP A 299 10.26 17.29 1.41
N ASN A 300 9.59 16.45 2.20
CA ASN A 300 8.48 16.81 3.06
C ASN A 300 8.50 15.95 4.33
N ARG A 301 7.58 16.22 5.27
CA ARG A 301 7.32 15.34 6.42
C ARG A 301 6.53 14.09 6.03
N GLY A 302 7.01 13.35 5.02
CA GLY A 302 6.41 12.09 4.57
C GLY A 302 6.56 10.96 5.60
N VAL A 303 6.09 9.77 5.25
CA VAL A 303 5.86 8.68 6.22
C VAL A 303 7.15 8.13 6.82
N LEU A 304 8.14 7.81 6.00
CA LEU A 304 9.32 7.05 6.39
C LEU A 304 10.61 7.81 6.06
N GLU A 305 11.55 7.75 7.00
CA GLU A 305 12.93 8.16 6.78
C GLU A 305 13.76 6.95 6.35
N GLY A 306 14.47 7.08 5.22
CA GLY A 306 15.32 6.03 4.68
C GLY A 306 16.69 5.99 5.37
N ASN A 307 17.19 4.80 5.68
CA ASN A 307 18.54 4.64 6.23
C ASN A 307 19.16 3.29 5.79
N TRP A 308 20.37 3.38 5.21
CA TRP A 308 21.16 2.26 4.71
C TRP A 308 22.55 2.18 5.35
N THR A 309 22.84 2.97 6.40
CA THR A 309 24.19 3.03 6.98
C THR A 309 24.58 1.75 7.72
N GLY A 310 23.59 0.97 8.17
CA GLY A 310 23.73 -0.13 9.13
C GLY A 310 23.60 0.32 10.59
N GLU A 311 23.50 1.63 10.85
CA GLU A 311 23.37 2.21 12.19
C GLU A 311 21.98 2.83 12.41
N TYR A 312 21.26 2.30 13.41
CA TYR A 312 19.84 2.59 13.61
C TYR A 312 19.50 3.00 15.06
N GLY A 313 20.48 3.45 15.85
CA GLY A 313 20.35 3.58 17.30
C GLY A 313 19.26 4.54 17.81
N ASP A 314 18.83 5.50 16.99
CA ASP A 314 17.77 6.47 17.29
C ASP A 314 16.41 6.14 16.63
N GLY A 315 16.29 4.97 16.00
CA GLY A 315 15.08 4.53 15.31
C GLY A 315 14.88 3.02 15.36
N LYS A 316 13.94 2.51 14.57
CA LYS A 316 13.74 1.08 14.38
C LYS A 316 14.47 0.61 13.12
N LYS A 317 15.16 -0.53 13.23
CA LYS A 317 15.84 -1.16 12.08
C LYS A 317 14.82 -1.51 10.99
N PRO A 318 15.13 -1.29 9.70
CA PRO A 318 14.23 -1.65 8.60
C PRO A 318 13.79 -3.12 8.61
N THR A 319 14.69 -4.03 8.99
CA THR A 319 14.46 -5.48 9.13
C THR A 319 13.57 -5.87 10.30
N ALA A 320 13.28 -4.98 11.25
CA ALA A 320 12.39 -5.27 12.37
C ALA A 320 10.91 -4.97 12.04
N TRP A 321 10.61 -4.37 10.88
CA TRP A 321 9.24 -4.17 10.42
C TRP A 321 8.67 -5.45 9.81
N GLN A 322 7.44 -5.80 10.21
CA GLN A 322 6.69 -6.93 9.67
C GLN A 322 5.36 -6.49 9.04
N GLY A 323 5.03 -5.18 9.09
CA GLY A 323 3.79 -4.65 8.54
C GLY A 323 3.74 -3.12 8.49
N SER A 324 2.78 -2.60 7.72
CA SER A 324 2.61 -1.16 7.47
C SER A 324 1.81 -0.44 8.56
N VAL A 325 1.02 -1.17 9.34
CA VAL A 325 0.00 -0.60 10.25
C VAL A 325 0.63 0.25 11.35
N LYS A 326 1.66 -0.27 12.02
CA LYS A 326 2.39 0.43 13.09
C LYS A 326 3.04 1.72 12.55
N ILE A 327 3.66 1.64 11.37
CA ILE A 327 4.30 2.77 10.69
C ILE A 327 3.28 3.88 10.39
N LEU A 328 2.18 3.52 9.71
CA LEU A 328 1.16 4.49 9.29
C LEU A 328 0.46 5.13 10.48
N ARG A 329 0.17 4.38 11.55
CA ARG A 329 -0.44 4.93 12.77
C ARG A 329 0.50 5.90 13.49
N GLN A 330 1.76 5.51 13.67
CA GLN A 330 2.76 6.38 14.30
C GLN A 330 2.92 7.70 13.54
N TRP A 331 3.04 7.64 12.21
CA TRP A 331 3.05 8.86 11.39
C TRP A 331 1.73 9.64 11.48
N GLY A 332 0.59 8.95 11.48
CA GLY A 332 -0.73 9.56 11.56
C GLY A 332 -0.92 10.41 12.81
N GLU A 333 -0.42 9.93 13.95
CA GLU A 333 -0.49 10.57 15.27
C GLU A 333 0.53 11.73 15.41
N THR A 334 1.75 11.54 14.92
CA THR A 334 2.87 12.48 15.16
C THR A 334 3.10 13.48 14.03
N GLU A 335 2.69 13.14 12.81
CA GLU A 335 3.07 13.80 11.55
C GLU A 335 4.59 13.98 11.39
N GLN A 336 5.38 13.14 12.07
CA GLN A 336 6.84 13.09 11.93
C GLN A 336 7.23 11.83 11.16
N PRO A 337 8.28 11.88 10.33
CA PRO A 337 8.83 10.70 9.68
C PRO A 337 9.13 9.59 10.69
N VAL A 338 8.74 8.37 10.34
CA VAL A 338 9.01 7.16 11.11
C VAL A 338 10.37 6.63 10.71
N LYS A 339 11.23 6.43 11.69
CA LYS A 339 12.60 5.92 11.52
C LYS A 339 12.64 4.41 11.78
N TYR A 340 13.19 3.57 10.91
CA TYR A 340 13.69 3.80 9.55
C TYR A 340 13.08 2.80 8.55
N GLY A 341 13.17 3.08 7.26
CA GLY A 341 12.75 2.20 6.18
C GLY A 341 13.84 1.96 5.12
N GLN A 342 13.68 0.88 4.36
CA GLN A 342 14.40 0.59 3.10
C GLN A 342 13.37 0.17 2.05
N CYS A 343 13.80 -0.15 0.81
CA CYS A 343 12.92 -0.35 -0.35
C CYS A 343 11.70 -1.26 -0.10
N TRP A 344 11.88 -2.42 0.54
CA TRP A 344 10.75 -3.31 0.85
C TRP A 344 9.77 -2.73 1.87
N VAL A 345 10.25 -1.90 2.82
CA VAL A 345 9.40 -1.21 3.80
C VAL A 345 8.59 -0.11 3.09
N PHE A 346 9.24 0.68 2.23
CA PHE A 346 8.56 1.68 1.40
C PHE A 346 7.49 1.03 0.51
N SER A 347 7.83 -0.08 -0.15
CA SER A 347 6.91 -0.85 -1.00
C SER A 347 5.74 -1.44 -0.20
N GLY A 348 6.01 -1.98 1.00
CA GLY A 348 4.98 -2.47 1.91
C GLY A 348 3.96 -1.39 2.27
N VAL A 349 4.45 -0.22 2.68
CA VAL A 349 3.60 0.93 3.05
C VAL A 349 2.85 1.48 1.84
N LEU A 350 3.50 1.67 0.69
CA LEU A 350 2.84 2.18 -0.51
C LEU A 350 1.75 1.23 -1.01
N THR A 351 1.98 -0.09 -1.00
CA THR A 351 0.94 -1.09 -1.31
C THR A 351 -0.27 -0.92 -0.40
N THR A 352 -0.06 -0.82 0.92
CA THR A 352 -1.14 -0.59 1.89
C THR A 352 -1.96 0.65 1.53
N VAL A 353 -1.30 1.77 1.25
CA VAL A 353 -1.98 3.05 0.99
C VAL A 353 -2.76 3.01 -0.33
N LEU A 354 -2.20 2.43 -1.39
CA LEU A 354 -2.89 2.25 -2.67
C LEU A 354 -4.13 1.36 -2.52
N ARG A 355 -3.99 0.20 -1.86
CA ARG A 355 -5.09 -0.74 -1.61
C ARG A 355 -6.18 -0.13 -0.72
N ALA A 356 -5.80 0.61 0.32
CA ALA A 356 -6.74 1.31 1.20
C ALA A 356 -7.64 2.28 0.43
N LEU A 357 -7.09 2.95 -0.59
CA LEU A 357 -7.80 3.88 -1.46
C LEU A 357 -8.53 3.20 -2.62
N GLY A 358 -8.43 1.88 -2.77
CA GLY A 358 -9.09 1.11 -3.82
C GLY A 358 -8.35 1.08 -5.16
N ILE A 359 -7.06 1.44 -5.18
CA ILE A 359 -6.20 1.24 -6.36
C ILE A 359 -5.59 -0.17 -6.24
N PRO A 360 -5.84 -1.10 -7.17
CA PRO A 360 -5.20 -2.41 -7.14
C PRO A 360 -3.68 -2.26 -7.21
N ALA A 361 -2.97 -2.90 -6.29
CA ALA A 361 -1.53 -2.76 -6.19
C ALA A 361 -0.82 -4.04 -5.73
N ARG A 362 0.43 -4.22 -6.16
CA ARG A 362 1.32 -5.31 -5.73
C ARG A 362 2.76 -4.82 -5.57
N SER A 363 3.51 -5.42 -4.65
CA SER A 363 4.95 -5.23 -4.56
C SER A 363 5.67 -6.03 -5.65
N ILE A 364 6.66 -5.42 -6.28
CA ILE A 364 7.55 -6.03 -7.27
C ILE A 364 8.96 -6.01 -6.72
N THR A 365 9.63 -7.15 -6.74
CA THR A 365 11.05 -7.26 -6.43
C THR A 365 11.82 -7.48 -7.72
N ASN A 366 12.84 -6.67 -7.97
CA ASN A 366 13.82 -6.86 -9.03
C ASN A 366 15.15 -7.30 -8.45
N PHE A 367 15.76 -8.36 -8.96
CA PHE A 367 17.07 -8.83 -8.50
C PHE A 367 18.17 -8.39 -9.46
N GLY A 368 19.31 -7.93 -8.92
CA GLY A 368 20.29 -7.21 -9.73
C GLY A 368 19.70 -5.91 -10.27
N SER A 369 19.11 -5.08 -9.41
CA SER A 369 18.47 -3.83 -9.81
C SER A 369 19.53 -2.76 -10.01
N ALA A 370 19.66 -2.27 -11.24
CA ALA A 370 20.58 -1.18 -11.53
C ALA A 370 20.07 0.14 -10.93
N HIS A 371 20.97 0.94 -10.40
CA HIS A 371 20.73 2.32 -10.02
C HIS A 371 21.70 3.18 -10.85
N ASP A 372 21.22 3.58 -12.02
CA ASP A 372 21.92 4.41 -13.00
C ASP A 372 21.72 5.88 -12.63
N THR A 373 22.81 6.54 -12.22
CA THR A 373 22.77 7.96 -11.80
C THR A 373 23.04 8.92 -12.97
N GLU A 374 23.43 8.39 -14.13
CA GLU A 374 23.85 9.16 -15.31
C GLU A 374 22.75 9.19 -16.40
N PHE A 375 21.72 8.35 -16.27
CA PHE A 375 20.64 8.16 -17.23
C PHE A 375 21.19 7.78 -18.61
N ASN A 376 22.20 6.91 -18.60
CA ASN A 376 22.94 6.47 -19.78
C ASN A 376 22.55 5.05 -20.22
N GLU A 377 21.66 4.38 -19.47
CA GLU A 377 21.18 2.99 -19.68
C GLU A 377 22.30 1.94 -19.55
N THR A 378 23.44 2.31 -18.96
CA THR A 378 24.58 1.43 -18.66
C THR A 378 24.96 1.54 -17.19
N ILE A 379 25.72 0.55 -16.72
CA ILE A 379 26.33 0.60 -15.38
C ILE A 379 27.84 0.46 -15.56
N ASP A 380 28.56 1.54 -15.31
CA ASP A 380 29.97 1.66 -15.67
C ASP A 380 30.87 1.37 -14.45
N ARG A 381 31.66 0.28 -14.54
CA ARG A 381 32.55 -0.19 -13.48
C ARG A 381 34.01 -0.02 -13.90
N PHE A 382 34.79 0.70 -13.11
CA PHE A 382 36.18 1.01 -13.43
C PHE A 382 37.13 0.19 -12.56
N TYR A 383 38.12 -0.43 -13.19
CA TYR A 383 39.16 -1.19 -12.52
C TYR A 383 40.52 -0.72 -12.96
N ASP A 384 41.41 -0.52 -12.00
CA ASP A 384 42.78 -0.14 -12.28
C ASP A 384 43.61 -1.32 -12.78
N GLU A 385 44.88 -1.03 -13.08
CA GLU A 385 45.88 -1.98 -13.50
C GLU A 385 46.11 -3.15 -12.53
N ASP A 386 45.86 -2.98 -11.24
CA ASP A 386 45.99 -4.03 -10.23
C ASP A 386 44.68 -4.83 -10.04
N GLY A 387 43.63 -4.45 -10.77
CA GLY A 387 42.30 -5.06 -10.71
C GLY A 387 41.51 -4.60 -9.47
N GLU A 388 41.88 -3.47 -8.88
CA GLU A 388 41.12 -2.85 -7.81
C GLU A 388 40.06 -1.91 -8.39
N LYS A 389 38.90 -1.82 -7.72
CA LYS A 389 37.84 -0.90 -8.15
C LYS A 389 38.37 0.53 -8.04
N TYR A 390 38.34 1.25 -9.15
CA TYR A 390 38.74 2.66 -9.23
C TYR A 390 37.50 3.54 -9.06
N ASP A 391 37.31 4.12 -7.88
CA ASP A 391 36.16 4.97 -7.58
C ASP A 391 36.52 6.43 -7.87
N HIS A 392 36.06 6.93 -9.01
CA HIS A 392 36.46 8.25 -9.54
C HIS A 392 35.36 9.32 -9.42
N ARG A 393 34.15 8.95 -8.98
CA ARG A 393 32.99 9.85 -8.89
C ARG A 393 32.27 9.68 -7.56
N SER A 394 31.93 10.80 -6.94
CA SER A 394 30.92 10.84 -5.88
C SER A 394 29.55 10.59 -6.51
N GLY A 395 28.82 9.54 -6.08
CA GLY A 395 27.49 9.20 -6.62
C GLY A 395 27.50 8.17 -7.77
N SER A 396 28.37 7.17 -7.70
CA SER A 396 28.56 6.16 -8.74
C SER A 396 27.36 5.20 -8.90
N ASP A 397 27.21 4.67 -10.12
CA ASP A 397 26.28 3.60 -10.43
C ASP A 397 26.45 2.42 -9.46
N SER A 398 25.32 1.79 -9.12
CA SER A 398 25.31 0.59 -8.27
C SER A 398 24.31 -0.42 -8.80
N ILE A 399 24.53 -1.69 -8.50
CA ILE A 399 23.58 -2.78 -8.78
C ILE A 399 23.15 -3.40 -7.46
N TRP A 400 21.96 -3.04 -7.00
CA TRP A 400 21.41 -3.55 -5.76
C TRP A 400 21.11 -5.04 -5.92
N ASN A 401 21.42 -5.86 -4.90
CA ASN A 401 21.14 -7.30 -5.01
C ASN A 401 19.66 -7.55 -5.25
N PHE A 402 18.83 -6.74 -4.59
CA PHE A 402 17.44 -6.56 -4.94
C PHE A 402 16.96 -5.14 -4.67
N HIS A 403 15.95 -4.72 -5.42
CA HIS A 403 15.18 -3.51 -5.17
C HIS A 403 13.68 -3.84 -5.21
N VAL A 404 12.88 -3.08 -4.46
CA VAL A 404 11.44 -3.34 -4.36
C VAL A 404 10.65 -2.05 -4.59
N TRP A 405 9.81 -2.06 -5.62
CA TRP A 405 8.85 -0.99 -5.91
C TRP A 405 7.42 -1.55 -5.91
N ASN A 406 6.47 -0.78 -6.44
CA ASN A 406 5.07 -1.13 -6.54
C ASN A 406 4.58 -1.08 -7.98
N GLU A 407 3.66 -1.98 -8.32
CA GLU A 407 2.79 -1.79 -9.46
C GLU A 407 1.40 -1.38 -9.00
N ALA A 408 0.81 -0.42 -9.71
CA ALA A 408 -0.58 0.00 -9.55
C ALA A 408 -1.34 -0.20 -10.87
N PHE A 409 -2.54 -0.78 -10.83
CA PHE A 409 -3.34 -1.09 -12.02
C PHE A 409 -4.38 -0.01 -12.29
N PHE A 410 -4.26 0.70 -13.42
CA PHE A 410 -5.27 1.64 -13.87
C PHE A 410 -5.12 2.03 -15.35
N LYS A 411 -6.17 2.65 -15.92
CA LYS A 411 -6.13 3.29 -17.23
C LYS A 411 -5.30 4.57 -17.24
N ARG A 412 -4.69 4.88 -18.37
CA ARG A 412 -3.86 6.07 -18.62
C ARG A 412 -4.49 7.00 -19.67
N PRO A 413 -5.66 7.60 -19.39
CA PRO A 413 -6.28 8.54 -20.33
C PRO A 413 -5.46 9.83 -20.52
N ASP A 414 -4.41 10.04 -19.71
CA ASP A 414 -3.43 11.11 -19.88
C ASP A 414 -2.32 10.79 -20.90
N LEU A 415 -2.22 9.53 -21.36
CA LEU A 415 -1.26 9.07 -22.37
C LEU A 415 -1.97 8.70 -23.67
N ILE A 416 -1.16 8.40 -24.70
CA ILE A 416 -1.66 7.77 -25.93
C ILE A 416 -2.21 6.37 -25.64
N GLU A 417 -3.12 5.89 -26.49
CA GLU A 417 -3.76 4.59 -26.31
C GLU A 417 -2.73 3.45 -26.25
N GLY A 418 -3.00 2.45 -25.40
CA GLY A 418 -2.22 1.21 -25.33
C GLY A 418 -1.30 1.09 -24.11
N TYR A 419 -1.29 2.05 -23.18
CA TYR A 419 -0.46 2.04 -21.96
C TYR A 419 -1.27 1.89 -20.65
N ASP A 420 -2.52 1.44 -20.75
CA ASP A 420 -3.33 1.02 -19.61
C ASP A 420 -2.74 -0.22 -18.91
N GLY A 421 -3.18 -0.47 -17.68
CA GLY A 421 -2.83 -1.67 -16.91
C GLY A 421 -1.80 -1.38 -15.83
N TRP A 422 -0.82 -2.27 -15.65
CA TRP A 422 0.20 -2.12 -14.61
C TRP A 422 1.14 -0.94 -14.86
N GLN A 423 1.29 -0.10 -13.84
CA GLN A 423 2.18 1.03 -13.82
C GLN A 423 3.17 0.88 -12.66
N ALA A 424 4.46 0.92 -12.94
CA ALA A 424 5.52 0.94 -11.93
C ALA A 424 5.54 2.30 -11.22
N VAL A 425 5.57 2.26 -9.89
CA VAL A 425 5.58 3.40 -8.97
C VAL A 425 6.55 3.05 -7.86
N ASP A 426 7.55 3.89 -7.63
CA ASP A 426 8.55 3.66 -6.58
C ASP A 426 8.56 4.81 -5.57
N ALA A 427 8.40 4.44 -4.30
CA ALA A 427 8.42 5.35 -3.17
C ALA A 427 9.82 5.47 -2.54
N THR A 428 10.76 4.60 -2.91
CA THR A 428 12.13 4.64 -2.44
C THR A 428 12.81 5.88 -3.02
N PRO A 429 13.42 6.73 -2.19
CA PRO A 429 14.13 7.91 -2.70
C PRO A 429 15.44 7.45 -3.35
N GLN A 430 15.50 7.54 -4.68
CA GLN A 430 16.68 7.26 -5.50
C GLN A 430 17.05 8.54 -6.27
N GLU A 431 16.23 8.91 -7.25
CA GLU A 431 16.44 10.08 -8.10
C GLU A 431 15.30 11.11 -8.01
N GLU A 432 15.64 12.39 -8.20
CA GLU A 432 14.65 13.47 -8.20
C GLU A 432 13.91 13.55 -9.55
N SER A 433 12.59 13.42 -9.50
CA SER A 433 11.73 13.68 -10.66
C SER A 433 11.06 15.05 -10.57
N GLY A 434 11.62 16.00 -11.31
CA GLY A 434 11.17 17.39 -11.29
C GLY A 434 11.41 18.07 -9.94
N GLY A 435 12.54 17.81 -9.31
CA GLY A 435 12.96 18.39 -8.02
C GLY A 435 12.21 17.86 -6.80
N ILE A 436 11.76 16.60 -6.86
CA ILE A 436 11.08 15.87 -5.77
C ILE A 436 11.51 14.40 -5.86
N MET A 437 11.82 13.77 -4.73
CA MET A 437 12.03 12.33 -4.61
C MET A 437 10.71 11.57 -4.80
N GLN A 438 10.39 11.29 -6.06
CA GLN A 438 9.18 10.59 -6.49
C GLN A 438 9.48 9.84 -7.78
N CYS A 439 8.88 8.67 -7.98
CA CYS A 439 9.08 7.88 -9.19
C CYS A 439 7.76 7.26 -9.68
N GLY A 440 7.52 7.37 -10.98
CA GLY A 440 6.34 6.85 -11.67
C GLY A 440 5.10 7.77 -11.61
N PRO A 441 3.94 7.32 -12.14
CA PRO A 441 3.70 6.00 -12.71
C PRO A 441 4.24 5.83 -14.14
N ALA A 442 5.14 4.86 -14.32
CA ALA A 442 5.64 4.42 -15.62
C ALA A 442 4.85 3.20 -16.11
N PRO A 443 4.29 3.18 -17.34
CA PRO A 443 3.66 1.99 -17.86
C PRO A 443 4.66 0.84 -18.00
N VAL A 444 4.37 -0.33 -17.41
CA VAL A 444 5.26 -1.51 -17.50
C VAL A 444 5.49 -1.91 -18.97
N LYS A 445 4.49 -1.69 -19.83
CA LYS A 445 4.62 -1.89 -21.27
C LYS A 445 5.63 -0.95 -21.94
N ALA A 446 5.70 0.31 -21.50
CA ALA A 446 6.67 1.28 -22.03
C ALA A 446 8.09 0.88 -21.64
N ILE A 447 8.27 0.43 -20.38
CA ILE A 447 9.53 -0.15 -19.90
C ILE A 447 9.92 -1.35 -20.77
N LYS A 448 9.03 -2.32 -20.96
CA LYS A 448 9.32 -3.49 -21.82
C LYS A 448 9.78 -3.16 -23.23
N ASN A 449 9.22 -2.10 -23.80
CA ASN A 449 9.55 -1.69 -25.16
C ASN A 449 10.73 -0.71 -25.23
N GLY A 450 11.31 -0.24 -24.13
CA GLY A 450 12.31 0.84 -24.16
C GLY A 450 11.76 2.17 -24.69
N GLU A 451 10.46 2.40 -24.51
CA GLU A 451 9.77 3.65 -24.89
C GLU A 451 9.88 4.66 -23.74
N THR A 452 11.11 5.02 -23.38
CA THR A 452 11.48 5.78 -22.16
C THR A 452 10.89 7.20 -22.11
N TYR A 453 10.40 7.72 -23.23
CA TYR A 453 9.70 9.00 -23.37
C TYR A 453 8.20 8.94 -23.05
N ILE A 454 7.63 7.77 -22.76
CA ILE A 454 6.21 7.60 -22.40
C ILE A 454 6.05 7.48 -20.89
N GLY A 455 5.14 8.27 -20.29
CA GLY A 455 4.82 8.17 -18.87
C GLY A 455 5.67 9.11 -18.01
N SER A 456 6.06 8.65 -16.83
CA SER A 456 6.89 9.42 -15.90
C SER A 456 7.97 8.50 -15.36
N ASP A 457 9.21 8.96 -15.41
CA ASP A 457 10.38 8.25 -14.84
C ASP A 457 10.65 6.88 -15.49
N THR A 458 10.11 6.67 -16.69
CA THR A 458 10.23 5.41 -17.44
C THR A 458 11.66 5.14 -17.90
N ASN A 459 12.46 6.18 -18.17
CA ASN A 459 13.90 6.04 -18.44
C ASN A 459 14.61 5.38 -17.25
N PHE A 460 14.50 5.99 -16.07
CA PHE A 460 15.10 5.48 -14.85
C PHE A 460 14.68 4.02 -14.56
N LEU A 461 13.37 3.75 -14.58
CA LEU A 461 12.83 2.40 -14.37
C LEU A 461 13.21 1.40 -15.48
N PHE A 462 13.57 1.86 -16.68
CA PHE A 462 14.14 0.99 -17.72
C PHE A 462 15.56 0.59 -17.37
N SER A 463 16.43 1.54 -17.02
CA SER A 463 17.79 1.27 -16.56
C SER A 463 17.78 0.23 -15.44
N GLU A 464 16.87 0.36 -14.45
CA GLU A 464 16.80 -0.56 -13.31
C GLU A 464 16.65 -2.04 -13.71
N VAL A 465 16.02 -2.34 -14.85
CA VAL A 465 15.73 -3.72 -15.31
C VAL A 465 16.47 -4.15 -16.56
N ASN A 466 17.11 -3.24 -17.31
CA ASN A 466 17.71 -3.54 -18.62
C ASN A 466 19.07 -2.88 -18.85
N ALA A 467 19.68 -2.20 -17.88
CA ALA A 467 21.00 -1.61 -18.08
C ALA A 467 22.06 -2.67 -18.40
N ASP A 468 22.93 -2.38 -19.38
CA ASP A 468 24.10 -3.22 -19.66
C ASP A 468 25.23 -2.85 -18.70
N VAL A 469 25.90 -3.84 -18.10
CA VAL A 469 27.02 -3.59 -17.18
C VAL A 469 28.32 -3.58 -17.96
N LEU A 470 29.02 -2.44 -17.96
CA LEU A 470 30.27 -2.24 -18.67
C LEU A 470 31.44 -2.19 -17.67
N THR A 471 32.45 -3.02 -17.89
CA THR A 471 33.69 -3.02 -17.11
C THR A 471 34.78 -2.32 -17.91
N TRP A 472 35.34 -1.25 -17.38
CA TRP A 472 36.38 -0.43 -17.98
C TRP A 472 37.71 -0.62 -17.26
N SER A 473 38.81 -0.64 -18.01
CA SER A 473 40.16 -0.52 -17.44
C SER A 473 40.56 0.94 -17.35
N VAL A 474 41.21 1.32 -16.26
CA VAL A 474 41.81 2.64 -16.08
C VAL A 474 43.30 2.52 -15.74
N ASP A 475 44.08 3.50 -16.16
CA ASP A 475 45.49 3.58 -15.79
C ASP A 475 45.70 4.31 -14.46
N SER A 476 46.96 4.39 -14.03
CA SER A 476 47.37 5.09 -12.80
C SER A 476 47.08 6.61 -12.80
N SER A 477 46.81 7.21 -13.97
CA SER A 477 46.41 8.61 -14.10
C SER A 477 44.89 8.82 -14.00
N GLY A 478 44.12 7.73 -14.02
CA GLY A 478 42.65 7.74 -14.03
C GLY A 478 42.05 7.82 -15.44
N GLU A 479 42.84 7.67 -16.50
CA GLU A 479 42.34 7.66 -17.87
C GLU A 479 41.75 6.28 -18.21
N VAL A 480 40.55 6.27 -18.83
CA VAL A 480 39.92 5.05 -19.35
C VAL A 480 40.73 4.53 -20.54
N THR A 481 41.28 3.33 -20.41
CA THR A 481 42.19 2.72 -21.40
C THR A 481 41.53 1.66 -22.27
N GLY A 482 40.37 1.14 -21.89
CA GLY A 482 39.64 0.18 -22.70
C GLY A 482 38.40 -0.41 -22.04
N LEU A 483 37.52 -0.98 -22.87
CA LEU A 483 36.36 -1.76 -22.43
C LEU A 483 36.76 -3.24 -22.27
N VAL A 484 36.63 -3.74 -21.05
CA VAL A 484 37.04 -5.10 -20.62
C VAL A 484 35.92 -6.13 -20.80
N LYS A 485 34.69 -5.80 -20.38
CA LYS A 485 33.54 -6.70 -20.41
C LYS A 485 32.25 -5.91 -20.61
N ARG A 486 31.29 -6.47 -21.35
CA ARG A 486 29.89 -6.03 -21.37
C ARG A 486 29.04 -7.21 -20.98
N ASP A 487 28.38 -7.10 -19.85
CA ASP A 487 27.43 -8.09 -19.37
C ASP A 487 26.01 -7.57 -19.60
N THR A 488 25.29 -8.22 -20.49
CA THR A 488 23.91 -7.85 -20.86
C THR A 488 22.87 -8.60 -20.04
N ARG A 489 23.26 -9.44 -19.08
CA ARG A 489 22.34 -10.40 -18.40
C ARG A 489 22.27 -10.23 -16.90
N LYS A 490 23.12 -9.37 -16.34
CA LYS A 490 23.28 -9.18 -14.89
C LYS A 490 22.17 -8.34 -14.24
N VAL A 491 21.56 -7.44 -15.01
CA VAL A 491 20.54 -6.52 -14.51
C VAL A 491 19.13 -7.08 -14.78
N GLY A 492 18.20 -6.85 -13.86
CA GLY A 492 16.79 -7.14 -14.11
C GLY A 492 16.41 -8.62 -14.05
N MET A 493 16.93 -9.37 -13.08
CA MET A 493 16.75 -10.81 -12.99
C MET A 493 15.54 -11.19 -12.13
N SER A 494 14.87 -12.28 -12.51
CA SER A 494 13.84 -12.95 -11.70
C SER A 494 12.83 -11.98 -11.07
N ILE A 495 12.35 -10.99 -11.83
CA ILE A 495 11.45 -9.95 -11.33
C ILE A 495 10.20 -10.64 -10.79
N SER A 496 9.92 -10.46 -9.50
CA SER A 496 9.06 -11.34 -8.73
C SER A 496 7.94 -10.59 -8.02
N THR A 497 6.79 -11.23 -7.94
CA THR A 497 5.67 -10.80 -7.09
C THR A 497 4.98 -12.01 -6.46
N LYS A 498 4.06 -11.77 -5.53
CA LYS A 498 3.25 -12.85 -4.95
C LYS A 498 2.19 -13.29 -5.97
N ALA A 499 2.07 -14.60 -6.16
CA ALA A 499 1.06 -15.19 -7.02
C ALA A 499 -0.37 -14.95 -6.47
N VAL A 500 -1.32 -14.76 -7.39
CA VAL A 500 -2.74 -14.56 -7.07
C VAL A 500 -3.28 -15.73 -6.25
N GLY A 501 -3.75 -15.45 -5.03
CA GLY A 501 -4.39 -16.43 -4.16
C GLY A 501 -3.48 -17.52 -3.59
N LYS A 502 -2.15 -17.41 -3.78
CA LYS A 502 -1.17 -18.40 -3.29
C LYS A 502 0.03 -17.73 -2.63
N ASP A 503 0.62 -18.41 -1.64
CA ASP A 503 1.89 -18.00 -1.02
C ASP A 503 3.09 -18.55 -1.82
N GLU A 504 3.05 -18.34 -3.13
CA GLU A 504 4.04 -18.78 -4.11
C GLU A 504 4.57 -17.58 -4.89
N ARG A 505 5.80 -17.70 -5.40
CA ARG A 505 6.42 -16.68 -6.25
C ARG A 505 5.85 -16.75 -7.66
N GLU A 506 5.42 -15.61 -8.18
CA GLU A 506 5.15 -15.40 -9.60
C GLU A 506 6.32 -14.63 -10.21
N ASP A 507 6.94 -15.20 -11.24
CA ASP A 507 7.96 -14.52 -12.04
C ASP A 507 7.27 -13.69 -13.14
N VAL A 508 7.47 -12.38 -13.08
CA VAL A 508 6.92 -11.38 -14.00
C VAL A 508 8.01 -10.70 -14.84
N THR A 509 9.22 -11.28 -14.93
CA THR A 509 10.34 -10.73 -15.71
C THR A 509 9.94 -10.44 -17.16
N ASN A 510 9.15 -11.34 -17.75
CA ASN A 510 8.67 -11.19 -19.12
C ASN A 510 7.69 -10.01 -19.32
N GLN A 511 7.20 -9.38 -18.25
CA GLN A 511 6.36 -8.18 -18.30
C GLN A 511 7.21 -6.93 -18.44
N TYR A 512 8.43 -6.93 -17.90
CA TYR A 512 9.36 -5.79 -17.89
C TYR A 512 10.39 -5.82 -19.01
N LYS A 513 10.76 -7.00 -19.52
CA LYS A 513 11.72 -7.12 -20.61
C LYS A 513 11.45 -8.30 -21.53
N PHE A 514 12.03 -8.23 -22.73
CA PHE A 514 12.05 -9.37 -23.64
C PHE A 514 13.09 -10.40 -23.18
N MET A 515 13.00 -11.61 -23.73
CA MET A 515 13.94 -12.68 -23.40
C MET A 515 15.37 -12.29 -23.83
N GLU A 516 16.31 -12.48 -22.93
CA GLU A 516 17.74 -12.21 -23.14
C GLU A 516 18.28 -12.84 -24.42
N GLY A 517 19.09 -12.07 -25.17
CA GLY A 517 19.72 -12.54 -26.41
C GLY A 517 18.78 -12.60 -27.63
N THR A 518 17.55 -12.12 -27.51
CA THR A 518 16.64 -12.00 -28.66
C THR A 518 16.78 -10.65 -29.34
N GLY A 519 16.54 -10.57 -30.66
CA GLY A 519 16.57 -9.30 -31.38
C GLY A 519 15.56 -8.26 -30.84
N LYS A 520 14.46 -8.70 -30.22
CA LYS A 520 13.49 -7.79 -29.58
C LYS A 520 14.02 -7.16 -28.30
N GLU A 521 14.75 -7.93 -27.49
CA GLU A 521 15.47 -7.39 -26.32
C GLU A 521 16.46 -6.33 -26.79
N ARG A 522 17.31 -6.66 -27.78
CA ARG A 522 18.31 -5.71 -28.22
C ARG A 522 17.71 -4.42 -28.79
N LEU A 523 16.65 -4.54 -29.61
CA LEU A 523 15.95 -3.37 -30.17
C LEU A 523 15.28 -2.49 -29.09
N ALA A 524 14.78 -3.08 -28.00
CA ALA A 524 14.21 -2.32 -26.89
C ALA A 524 15.29 -1.49 -26.18
N PHE A 525 16.43 -2.11 -25.88
CA PHE A 525 17.58 -1.39 -25.31
C PHE A 525 18.11 -0.32 -26.26
N GLU A 526 18.33 -0.62 -27.54
CA GLU A 526 18.83 0.37 -28.51
C GLU A 526 17.90 1.59 -28.61
N ARG A 527 16.58 1.37 -28.50
CA ARG A 527 15.60 2.46 -28.44
C ARG A 527 15.77 3.33 -27.20
N ALA A 528 15.94 2.74 -26.02
CA ALA A 528 16.18 3.47 -24.77
C ALA A 528 17.54 4.18 -24.80
N TYR A 529 18.61 3.47 -25.15
CA TYR A 529 19.99 3.95 -25.24
C TYR A 529 20.17 5.10 -26.24
N ALA A 530 19.36 5.13 -27.32
CA ALA A 530 19.35 6.25 -28.26
C ALA A 530 18.82 7.56 -27.66
N HIS A 531 18.06 7.48 -26.55
CA HIS A 531 17.51 8.62 -25.82
C HIS A 531 18.26 8.92 -24.51
N GLY A 532 19.25 8.09 -24.13
CA GLY A 532 20.10 8.26 -22.95
C GLY A 532 21.24 9.26 -23.16
N ARG A 533 21.87 9.71 -22.06
CA ARG A 533 23.03 10.61 -22.08
C ARG A 533 24.33 9.81 -22.11
N LYS A 534 25.08 9.86 -23.21
CA LYS A 534 26.31 9.08 -23.34
C LYS A 534 27.54 9.89 -22.92
N ALA A 535 28.47 9.25 -22.23
CA ALA A 535 29.78 9.83 -21.96
C ALA A 535 30.74 9.67 -23.15
N ASP A 536 31.62 10.65 -23.38
CA ASP A 536 32.50 10.73 -24.55
C ASP A 536 33.42 9.51 -24.76
N TYR A 537 33.71 8.74 -23.70
CA TYR A 537 34.57 7.56 -23.79
C TYR A 537 33.84 6.32 -24.33
N HIS A 538 32.50 6.27 -24.32
CA HIS A 538 31.75 5.15 -24.91
C HIS A 538 32.00 5.01 -26.42
N ASP A 539 32.18 6.14 -27.13
CA ASP A 539 32.40 6.14 -28.57
C ASP A 539 33.86 5.85 -28.96
N LYS A 540 34.79 5.91 -28.00
CA LYS A 540 36.24 5.73 -28.25
C LYS A 540 36.65 4.26 -28.30
N PHE A 541 35.93 3.40 -27.61
CA PHE A 541 36.36 2.02 -27.39
C PHE A 541 35.27 1.05 -27.86
N VAL A 542 35.66 0.13 -28.75
CA VAL A 542 34.80 -0.99 -29.14
C VAL A 542 34.97 -2.11 -28.11
N LEU A 543 33.88 -2.83 -27.83
CA LEU A 543 33.93 -4.06 -27.05
C LEU A 543 35.03 -4.97 -27.60
N GLN A 544 36.04 -5.30 -26.79
CA GLN A 544 36.88 -6.46 -27.10
C GLN A 544 36.01 -7.71 -26.94
N GLU A 545 35.94 -8.59 -27.95
CA GLU A 545 35.31 -9.90 -27.78
C GLU A 545 35.84 -10.57 -26.50
N GLU A 546 34.99 -11.27 -25.75
CA GLU A 546 35.38 -11.95 -24.51
C GLU A 546 36.70 -12.69 -24.74
N GLY A 547 37.77 -12.18 -24.14
CA GLY A 547 39.11 -12.67 -24.42
C GLY A 547 39.27 -14.11 -23.91
N PRO A 548 40.38 -14.78 -24.23
CA PRO A 548 40.50 -16.23 -24.06
C PRO A 548 40.81 -16.69 -22.63
N ILE A 549 40.44 -15.90 -21.63
CA ILE A 549 40.48 -16.26 -20.21
C ILE A 549 39.06 -16.14 -19.67
N THR A 550 38.54 -17.22 -19.09
CA THR A 550 37.23 -17.21 -18.42
C THR A 550 37.42 -17.44 -16.92
N ILE A 551 36.57 -16.81 -16.11
CA ILE A 551 36.57 -16.91 -14.65
C ILE A 551 35.22 -17.48 -14.25
N ASP A 552 35.21 -18.51 -13.40
CA ASP A 552 34.01 -19.04 -12.76
C ASP A 552 34.20 -18.98 -11.24
N ILE A 553 33.20 -18.45 -10.53
CA ILE A 553 33.21 -18.30 -9.08
C ILE A 553 31.91 -18.91 -8.55
N SER A 554 32.02 -19.83 -7.60
CA SER A 554 30.86 -20.51 -7.02
C SER A 554 31.07 -20.83 -5.55
N SER A 555 29.98 -21.04 -4.82
CA SER A 555 30.03 -21.54 -3.44
C SER A 555 30.07 -23.07 -3.41
N VAL A 556 30.85 -23.64 -2.49
CA VAL A 556 30.94 -25.09 -2.26
C VAL A 556 29.98 -25.47 -1.14
N GLY A 557 28.84 -26.07 -1.51
CA GLY A 557 27.79 -26.46 -0.57
C GLY A 557 27.01 -25.28 0.00
N ASP A 558 26.25 -25.54 1.07
CA ASP A 558 25.39 -24.52 1.69
C ASP A 558 26.22 -23.50 2.48
N SER A 559 25.91 -22.22 2.27
CA SER A 559 26.52 -21.11 3.02
C SER A 559 25.62 -20.75 4.19
N ILE A 560 25.97 -21.20 5.40
CA ILE A 560 25.18 -20.97 6.63
C ILE A 560 26.00 -20.14 7.61
N ILE A 561 25.39 -19.12 8.19
CA ILE A 561 26.00 -18.29 9.24
C ILE A 561 26.40 -19.15 10.43
N GLY A 562 27.65 -19.01 10.87
CA GLY A 562 28.22 -19.83 11.95
C GLY A 562 28.90 -21.11 11.48
N LYS A 563 29.01 -21.33 10.17
CA LYS A 563 29.87 -22.36 9.57
C LYS A 563 30.96 -21.73 8.70
N THR A 564 31.99 -22.51 8.36
CA THR A 564 32.98 -22.10 7.37
C THR A 564 32.33 -22.10 5.98
N ILE A 565 32.45 -20.99 5.28
CA ILE A 565 31.96 -20.82 3.89
C ILE A 565 33.14 -21.10 2.97
N THR A 566 32.97 -21.92 1.94
CA THR A 566 34.05 -22.23 0.99
C THR A 566 33.67 -21.75 -0.40
N THR A 567 34.51 -20.93 -1.02
CA THR A 567 34.32 -20.45 -2.40
C THR A 567 35.29 -21.15 -3.33
N LYS A 568 34.78 -21.68 -4.44
CA LYS A 568 35.60 -22.21 -5.53
C LYS A 568 35.82 -21.13 -6.58
N VAL A 569 37.08 -20.92 -6.97
CA VAL A 569 37.48 -20.07 -8.08
C VAL A 569 38.15 -20.93 -9.15
N GLN A 570 37.66 -20.85 -10.38
CA GLN A 570 38.24 -21.51 -11.55
C GLN A 570 38.61 -20.46 -12.61
N VAL A 571 39.87 -20.48 -13.07
CA VAL A 571 40.37 -19.62 -14.15
C VAL A 571 40.82 -20.51 -15.30
N GLN A 572 40.09 -20.45 -16.41
CA GLN A 572 40.34 -21.28 -17.58
C GLN A 572 41.09 -20.49 -18.65
N ASN A 573 42.17 -21.07 -19.17
CA ASN A 573 42.87 -20.57 -20.35
C ASN A 573 42.33 -21.30 -21.59
N THR A 574 41.59 -20.60 -22.45
CA THR A 574 41.02 -21.18 -23.69
C THR A 574 41.97 -21.03 -24.89
N THR A 575 43.16 -20.45 -24.69
CA THR A 575 44.17 -20.36 -25.77
C THR A 575 44.96 -21.63 -25.96
N ASN A 576 45.60 -21.72 -27.13
CA ASN A 576 46.60 -22.74 -27.46
C ASN A 576 48.01 -22.43 -26.92
N PHE A 577 48.16 -21.40 -26.08
CA PHE A 577 49.45 -20.99 -25.53
C PHE A 577 49.41 -20.98 -24.01
N ASN A 578 50.56 -21.21 -23.37
CA ASN A 578 50.67 -21.04 -21.93
C ASN A 578 50.52 -19.56 -21.57
N ARG A 579 49.80 -19.27 -20.49
CA ARG A 579 49.59 -17.92 -19.98
C ARG A 579 50.19 -17.81 -18.57
N ASP A 580 50.97 -16.76 -18.37
CA ASP A 580 51.49 -16.40 -17.05
C ASP A 580 50.57 -15.29 -16.54
N VAL A 581 49.81 -15.59 -15.50
CA VAL A 581 48.74 -14.72 -15.02
C VAL A 581 48.95 -14.36 -13.55
N ILE A 582 48.42 -13.21 -13.16
CA ILE A 582 48.25 -12.84 -11.76
C ILE A 582 46.76 -13.00 -11.45
N VAL A 583 46.42 -13.92 -10.56
CA VAL A 583 45.05 -14.13 -10.08
C VAL A 583 44.94 -13.45 -8.72
N THR A 584 44.02 -12.49 -8.59
CA THR A 584 43.70 -11.81 -7.34
C THR A 584 42.24 -12.08 -7.00
N THR A 585 41.98 -12.66 -5.83
CA THR A 585 40.61 -12.85 -5.31
C THR A 585 40.44 -12.06 -4.02
N VAL A 586 39.39 -11.23 -3.96
CA VAL A 586 39.05 -10.40 -2.80
C VAL A 586 37.63 -10.71 -2.36
N MET A 587 37.45 -10.93 -1.06
CA MET A 587 36.15 -11.15 -0.43
C MET A 587 35.83 -9.95 0.46
N ASN A 588 34.71 -9.28 0.20
CA ASN A 588 34.25 -8.12 0.97
C ASN A 588 32.84 -8.36 1.52
N THR A 589 32.54 -7.87 2.72
CA THR A 589 31.16 -7.73 3.18
C THR A 589 30.55 -6.47 2.58
N MET A 590 29.30 -6.58 2.13
CA MET A 590 28.61 -5.55 1.37
C MET A 590 27.25 -5.25 1.99
N LEU A 591 26.78 -4.01 1.83
CA LEU A 591 25.37 -3.67 1.96
C LEU A 591 24.61 -4.04 0.68
N ASN A 592 23.28 -4.09 0.76
CA ASN A 592 22.40 -4.40 -0.38
C ASN A 592 22.60 -3.44 -1.58
N ASN A 593 23.05 -2.20 -1.34
CA ASN A 593 23.30 -1.17 -2.36
C ASN A 593 24.74 -1.21 -2.93
N GLU A 594 25.48 -2.31 -2.78
CA GLU A 594 26.88 -2.48 -3.17
C GLU A 594 27.91 -1.61 -2.42
N GLU A 595 27.53 -0.93 -1.34
CA GLU A 595 28.50 -0.26 -0.48
C GLU A 595 29.35 -1.30 0.26
N LYS A 596 30.68 -1.20 0.11
CA LYS A 596 31.65 -2.05 0.81
C LYS A 596 31.71 -1.68 2.29
N LYS A 597 31.60 -2.67 3.17
CA LYS A 597 31.83 -2.51 4.61
C LYS A 597 33.23 -2.92 5.03
N ALA A 598 33.63 -4.17 4.78
CA ALA A 598 34.94 -4.67 5.18
C ALA A 598 35.54 -5.62 4.15
N CYS A 599 36.87 -5.64 4.05
CA CYS A 599 37.60 -6.69 3.35
C CYS A 599 37.87 -7.82 4.34
N VAL A 600 37.28 -8.99 4.13
CA VAL A 600 37.43 -10.15 5.02
C VAL A 600 38.53 -11.10 4.56
N LYS A 601 38.86 -11.10 3.26
CA LYS A 601 39.96 -11.93 2.72
C LYS A 601 40.50 -11.37 1.41
N ARG A 602 41.82 -11.47 1.21
CA ARG A 602 42.49 -11.19 -0.07
C ARG A 602 43.57 -12.24 -0.34
N ILE A 603 43.57 -12.78 -1.56
CA ILE A 603 44.56 -13.74 -2.06
C ILE A 603 45.09 -13.22 -3.39
N ARG A 604 46.41 -13.20 -3.57
CA ARG A 604 47.07 -12.84 -4.82
C ARG A 604 48.13 -13.88 -5.15
N LYS A 605 48.06 -14.46 -6.35
CA LYS A 605 48.99 -15.51 -6.80
C LYS A 605 49.43 -15.30 -8.23
N GLU A 606 50.69 -15.62 -8.48
CA GLU A 606 51.18 -15.77 -9.85
C GLU A 606 51.04 -17.23 -10.26
N VAL A 607 50.35 -17.46 -11.37
CA VAL A 607 50.01 -18.79 -11.85
C VAL A 607 50.39 -18.92 -13.31
N LYS A 608 51.00 -20.04 -13.67
CA LYS A 608 51.18 -20.43 -15.07
C LYS A 608 50.09 -21.42 -15.45
N ILE A 609 49.17 -20.99 -16.31
CA ILE A 609 48.07 -21.82 -16.79
C ILE A 609 48.44 -22.34 -18.18
N ALA A 610 48.57 -23.67 -18.31
CA ALA A 610 48.87 -24.29 -19.58
C ALA A 610 47.74 -24.07 -20.60
N ALA A 611 48.07 -24.17 -21.89
CA ALA A 611 47.10 -24.10 -22.98
C ALA A 611 45.92 -25.07 -22.74
N GLY A 612 44.69 -24.58 -22.83
CA GLY A 612 43.47 -25.38 -22.64
C GLY A 612 43.20 -25.86 -21.21
N MET A 613 44.02 -25.51 -20.22
CA MET A 613 43.87 -25.96 -18.83
C MET A 613 43.26 -24.88 -17.93
N ALA A 614 42.77 -25.30 -16.75
CA ALA A 614 42.28 -24.41 -15.71
C ALA A 614 43.20 -24.39 -14.47
N TYR A 615 43.24 -23.23 -13.81
CA TYR A 615 43.62 -23.10 -12.41
C TYR A 615 42.37 -23.20 -11.54
N GLU A 616 42.43 -23.96 -10.44
CA GLU A 616 41.34 -24.09 -9.48
C GLU A 616 41.84 -23.86 -8.06
N GLU A 617 41.06 -23.14 -7.25
CA GLU A 617 41.33 -22.94 -5.83
C GLU A 617 40.04 -22.90 -5.03
N ASP A 618 39.99 -23.71 -3.97
CA ASP A 618 38.98 -23.61 -2.92
C ASP A 618 39.48 -22.69 -1.80
N ILE A 619 38.74 -21.63 -1.54
CA ILE A 619 39.08 -20.58 -0.59
C ILE A 619 38.13 -20.68 0.61
N PRO A 620 38.58 -21.22 1.76
CA PRO A 620 37.76 -21.27 2.97
C PRO A 620 37.72 -19.92 3.67
N LEU A 621 36.54 -19.52 4.13
CA LEU A 621 36.28 -18.34 4.95
C LEU A 621 35.66 -18.80 6.27
N THR A 622 36.49 -18.85 7.31
CA THR A 622 36.13 -19.31 8.64
C THR A 622 35.18 -18.33 9.32
N THR A 623 34.41 -18.82 10.31
CA THR A 623 33.46 -17.98 11.05
C THR A 623 34.13 -16.74 11.63
N SER A 624 35.29 -16.88 12.27
CA SER A 624 36.03 -15.73 12.83
C SER A 624 36.44 -14.67 11.82
N GLU A 625 36.63 -15.02 10.54
CA GLU A 625 37.04 -14.08 9.50
C GLU A 625 35.90 -13.16 9.04
N TYR A 626 34.66 -13.67 8.94
CA TYR A 626 33.54 -12.89 8.39
C TYR A 626 32.51 -12.42 9.42
N TRP A 627 32.40 -13.13 10.54
CA TRP A 627 31.28 -13.03 11.47
C TRP A 627 30.99 -11.62 11.98
N SER A 628 32.01 -10.91 12.48
CA SER A 628 31.86 -9.57 13.05
C SER A 628 31.73 -8.46 11.99
N GLN A 629 31.83 -8.83 10.71
CA GLN A 629 31.83 -7.91 9.58
C GLN A 629 30.56 -8.00 8.74
N LEU A 630 29.68 -8.96 9.04
CA LEU A 630 28.36 -9.05 8.41
C LEU A 630 27.50 -7.85 8.81
N VAL A 631 26.74 -7.38 7.85
CA VAL A 631 25.77 -6.28 7.99
C VAL A 631 24.44 -6.72 7.38
N ASP A 632 23.52 -5.78 7.18
CA ASP A 632 22.21 -6.03 6.59
C ASP A 632 22.26 -6.96 5.35
N ASP A 633 21.35 -7.93 5.31
CA ASP A 633 21.24 -8.97 4.27
C ASP A 633 22.43 -9.95 4.11
N ASN A 634 23.45 -9.85 4.98
CA ASN A 634 24.57 -10.79 5.11
C ASN A 634 25.41 -11.01 3.83
N VAL A 635 25.57 -10.01 2.97
CA VAL A 635 26.18 -10.20 1.65
C VAL A 635 27.71 -10.27 1.74
N ILE A 636 28.32 -11.30 1.15
CA ILE A 636 29.77 -11.43 0.93
C ILE A 636 30.06 -11.46 -0.56
N ARG A 637 30.68 -10.42 -1.08
CA ARG A 637 31.08 -10.31 -2.49
C ARG A 637 32.47 -10.85 -2.73
N VAL A 638 32.58 -11.78 -3.67
CA VAL A 638 33.82 -12.34 -4.16
C VAL A 638 34.12 -11.73 -5.53
N THR A 639 35.21 -10.98 -5.62
CA THR A 639 35.73 -10.44 -6.89
C THR A 639 37.02 -11.15 -7.23
N THR A 640 37.09 -11.72 -8.43
CA THR A 640 38.33 -12.30 -8.97
C THR A 640 38.77 -11.53 -10.20
N THR A 641 40.03 -11.07 -10.18
CA THR A 641 40.70 -10.45 -11.32
C THR A 641 41.85 -11.31 -11.82
N VAL A 642 42.03 -11.35 -13.14
CA VAL A 642 43.11 -12.09 -13.80
C VAL A 642 43.83 -11.15 -14.75
N ARG A 643 45.11 -10.87 -14.48
CA ARG A 643 45.96 -10.09 -15.36
C ARG A 643 46.93 -10.99 -16.11
N VAL A 644 46.91 -10.94 -17.44
CA VAL A 644 47.83 -11.71 -18.29
C VAL A 644 49.13 -10.93 -18.45
N LYS A 645 50.24 -11.45 -17.92
CA LYS A 645 51.53 -10.75 -17.89
C LYS A 645 52.08 -10.44 -19.29
N GLN A 646 51.78 -11.29 -20.27
CA GLN A 646 52.33 -11.16 -21.62
C GLN A 646 51.81 -9.95 -22.40
N ASN A 647 50.54 -9.56 -22.20
CA ASN A 647 49.90 -8.50 -22.98
C ASN A 647 49.22 -7.44 -22.12
N GLY A 648 49.19 -7.62 -20.80
CA GLY A 648 48.57 -6.67 -19.86
C GLY A 648 47.04 -6.80 -19.75
N ASN A 649 46.40 -7.68 -20.51
CA ASN A 649 44.95 -7.82 -20.52
C ASN A 649 44.42 -8.16 -19.12
N LEU A 650 43.32 -7.51 -18.76
CA LEU A 650 42.60 -7.70 -17.50
C LEU A 650 41.29 -8.43 -17.76
N TYR A 651 40.95 -9.38 -16.89
CA TYR A 651 39.66 -10.07 -16.84
C TYR A 651 39.11 -9.97 -15.43
N VAL A 652 37.80 -9.78 -15.30
CA VAL A 652 37.14 -9.59 -14.00
C VAL A 652 35.83 -10.35 -13.96
N ASP A 653 35.60 -11.05 -12.85
CA ASP A 653 34.26 -11.54 -12.52
C ASP A 653 33.92 -11.39 -11.04
N VAL A 654 32.62 -11.40 -10.74
CA VAL A 654 32.07 -11.09 -9.42
C VAL A 654 30.92 -12.04 -9.09
N PHE A 655 30.97 -12.63 -7.90
CA PHE A 655 29.94 -13.51 -7.36
C PHE A 655 29.60 -13.14 -5.91
N ASP A 656 28.32 -13.06 -5.59
CA ASP A 656 27.85 -12.74 -4.25
C ASP A 656 27.42 -14.01 -3.50
N ILE A 657 27.79 -14.12 -2.23
CA ILE A 657 27.37 -15.18 -1.32
C ILE A 657 26.44 -14.56 -0.29
N LEU A 658 25.28 -15.16 -0.07
CA LEU A 658 24.31 -14.75 0.95
C LEU A 658 24.19 -15.89 1.98
N PRO A 659 24.95 -15.87 3.08
CA PRO A 659 24.88 -16.89 4.10
C PRO A 659 23.54 -16.87 4.82
N GLU A 660 22.95 -18.06 4.99
CA GLU A 660 21.64 -18.23 5.60
C GLU A 660 21.70 -18.18 7.12
N ILE A 661 20.69 -17.55 7.72
CA ILE A 661 20.41 -17.68 9.15
C ILE A 661 19.81 -19.07 9.38
N PRO A 662 20.37 -19.90 10.30
CA PRO A 662 19.80 -21.21 10.60
C PRO A 662 18.37 -21.07 11.15
N GLN A 663 17.49 -22.03 10.85
CA GLN A 663 16.14 -22.06 11.41
C GLN A 663 16.20 -22.26 12.93
N CYS A 664 16.07 -21.16 13.68
CA CYS A 664 16.28 -21.10 15.12
C CYS A 664 15.07 -20.55 15.90
N LEU A 665 14.05 -20.04 15.22
CA LEU A 665 12.82 -19.52 15.83
C LEU A 665 11.60 -20.31 15.34
N SER A 666 10.66 -20.59 16.24
CA SER A 666 9.38 -21.22 15.92
C SER A 666 8.22 -20.68 16.78
N ILE A 667 7.00 -20.82 16.28
CA ILE A 667 5.76 -20.43 16.97
C ILE A 667 4.95 -21.70 17.28
N GLU A 668 4.70 -21.96 18.55
CA GLU A 668 3.90 -23.08 19.06
C GLU A 668 2.53 -22.56 19.55
N CYS A 669 1.46 -22.94 18.85
CA CYS A 669 0.06 -22.69 19.24
C CYS A 669 -0.88 -23.69 18.55
N PRO A 670 -2.17 -23.77 18.90
CA PRO A 670 -3.17 -24.51 18.11
C PRO A 670 -3.29 -23.95 16.69
N ASP A 671 -3.76 -24.77 15.75
CA ASP A 671 -4.02 -24.34 14.37
C ASP A 671 -5.33 -23.53 14.25
N GLU A 672 -6.21 -23.64 15.26
CA GLU A 672 -7.42 -22.83 15.38
C GLU A 672 -7.37 -21.98 16.65
N LEU A 673 -7.49 -20.66 16.49
CA LEU A 673 -7.58 -19.69 17.58
C LEU A 673 -9.03 -19.24 17.76
N ARG A 674 -9.43 -18.96 18.99
CA ARG A 674 -10.78 -18.53 19.35
C ARG A 674 -10.95 -17.03 19.21
N TYR A 675 -11.99 -16.62 18.49
CA TYR A 675 -12.37 -15.22 18.25
C TYR A 675 -12.80 -14.51 19.54
N TYR A 676 -12.26 -13.30 19.79
CA TYR A 676 -12.54 -12.49 20.99
C TYR A 676 -12.26 -13.22 22.33
N GLU A 677 -11.35 -14.21 22.32
CA GLU A 677 -10.89 -14.93 23.51
C GLU A 677 -9.35 -14.87 23.57
N ASP A 678 -8.80 -15.08 24.76
CA ASP A 678 -7.35 -15.19 24.95
C ASP A 678 -6.86 -16.59 24.55
N ASN A 679 -5.85 -16.64 23.68
CA ASN A 679 -5.25 -17.85 23.16
C ASN A 679 -3.76 -17.90 23.53
N GLU A 680 -3.28 -18.98 24.15
CA GLU A 680 -1.86 -19.12 24.47
C GLU A 680 -1.04 -19.37 23.19
N VAL A 681 -0.01 -18.56 22.96
CA VAL A 681 0.99 -18.73 21.90
C VAL A 681 2.37 -18.74 22.56
N THR A 682 3.22 -19.69 22.18
CA THR A 682 4.59 -19.80 22.70
C THR A 682 5.58 -19.54 21.58
N LEU A 683 6.49 -18.59 21.79
CA LEU A 683 7.66 -18.36 20.96
C LEU A 683 8.82 -19.18 21.50
N VAL A 684 9.52 -19.90 20.62
CA VAL A 684 10.63 -20.78 20.98
C VAL A 684 11.83 -20.44 20.12
N PHE A 685 12.92 -20.02 20.76
CA PHE A 685 14.20 -19.75 20.13
C PHE A 685 15.27 -20.72 20.61
N GLN A 686 16.01 -21.34 19.69
CA GLN A 686 17.15 -22.20 19.98
C GLN A 686 18.45 -21.56 19.46
N ASN A 687 19.43 -21.35 20.33
CA ASN A 687 20.73 -20.83 19.91
C ASN A 687 21.53 -21.90 19.15
N MET A 688 21.50 -21.80 17.82
CA MET A 688 22.24 -22.69 16.90
C MET A 688 23.67 -22.19 16.60
N PHE A 689 24.08 -21.09 17.22
CA PHE A 689 25.35 -20.43 16.98
C PHE A 689 26.44 -20.89 17.98
N PRO A 690 27.73 -20.84 17.61
CA PRO A 690 28.82 -21.28 18.47
C PRO A 690 29.18 -20.28 19.59
N ILE A 691 28.37 -19.24 19.82
CA ILE A 691 28.65 -18.17 20.80
C ILE A 691 27.49 -17.96 21.78
N LEU A 692 27.79 -17.29 22.89
CA LEU A 692 26.79 -16.75 23.80
C LEU A 692 26.05 -15.58 23.15
N LEU A 693 24.72 -15.60 23.17
CA LEU A 693 23.90 -14.48 22.70
C LEU A 693 23.40 -13.63 23.87
N THR A 694 23.43 -12.32 23.73
CA THR A 694 23.05 -11.37 24.79
C THR A 694 21.98 -10.40 24.32
N GLU A 695 21.22 -9.85 25.29
CA GLU A 695 20.16 -8.86 25.03
C GLU A 695 19.08 -9.34 24.05
N GLY A 696 18.75 -10.64 24.09
CA GLY A 696 17.70 -11.23 23.26
C GLY A 696 16.32 -10.62 23.50
N ALA A 697 15.53 -10.44 22.44
CA ALA A 697 14.18 -9.91 22.48
C ALA A 697 13.31 -10.51 21.36
N PHE A 698 12.08 -10.86 21.71
CA PHE A 698 11.07 -11.35 20.78
C PHE A 698 10.11 -10.22 20.40
N ASP A 699 9.80 -10.07 19.11
CA ASP A 699 8.68 -9.26 18.63
C ASP A 699 7.71 -10.15 17.85
N ILE A 700 6.42 -9.81 17.89
CA ILE A 700 5.39 -10.59 17.21
C ILE A 700 4.31 -9.65 16.69
N GLU A 701 3.89 -9.89 15.46
CA GLU A 701 2.86 -9.10 14.78
C GLU A 701 1.70 -10.02 14.41
N ILE A 702 0.55 -9.79 15.05
CA ILE A 702 -0.69 -10.57 14.91
C ILE A 702 -1.87 -9.60 14.92
N TYR A 703 -2.87 -9.85 14.06
CA TYR A 703 -4.14 -9.14 14.10
C TYR A 703 -4.84 -9.24 15.46
N GLY A 704 -5.11 -8.11 16.10
CA GLY A 704 -5.86 -8.04 17.36
C GLY A 704 -5.01 -8.14 18.63
N ILE A 705 -3.72 -8.49 18.53
CA ILE A 705 -2.81 -8.48 19.69
C ILE A 705 -2.05 -7.16 19.72
N LYS A 706 -2.28 -6.38 20.78
CA LYS A 706 -1.37 -5.29 21.14
C LYS A 706 -0.25 -5.87 21.99
N THR A 707 0.92 -6.11 21.40
CA THR A 707 2.13 -6.29 22.20
C THR A 707 2.63 -4.92 22.66
N ASN A 708 2.92 -4.78 23.96
CA ASN A 708 3.48 -3.54 24.53
C ASN A 708 4.99 -3.43 24.22
N GLY A 709 5.35 -3.65 22.95
CA GLY A 709 6.73 -3.72 22.48
C GLY A 709 7.36 -5.12 22.59
N PRO A 710 8.67 -5.22 22.28
CA PRO A 710 9.40 -6.48 22.31
C PRO A 710 9.49 -7.09 23.71
N ILE A 711 9.45 -8.41 23.79
CA ILE A 711 9.55 -9.19 25.03
C ILE A 711 10.99 -9.64 25.20
N LYS A 712 11.68 -9.15 26.24
CA LYS A 712 13.07 -9.51 26.52
C LYS A 712 13.19 -10.98 26.92
N ALA A 713 14.25 -11.63 26.45
CA ALA A 713 14.68 -12.93 26.92
C ALA A 713 15.05 -12.88 28.41
N SER A 714 14.93 -14.03 29.08
CA SER A 714 15.22 -14.20 30.51
C SER A 714 16.67 -13.88 30.90
N GLY A 715 17.60 -14.00 29.95
CA GLY A 715 19.02 -13.70 30.13
C GLY A 715 19.84 -14.06 28.89
N PRO A 716 21.18 -14.10 29.01
CA PRO A 716 22.06 -14.59 27.96
C PRO A 716 21.76 -16.05 27.58
N ILE A 717 21.80 -16.37 26.28
CA ILE A 717 21.43 -17.67 25.73
C ILE A 717 22.70 -18.39 25.25
N ALA A 718 23.13 -19.42 25.98
CA ALA A 718 24.34 -20.19 25.65
C ALA A 718 24.20 -21.03 24.36
N PRO A 719 25.31 -21.41 23.69
CA PRO A 719 25.26 -22.32 22.55
C PRO A 719 24.43 -23.59 22.83
N GLY A 720 23.49 -23.91 21.95
CA GLY A 720 22.58 -25.05 22.07
C GLY A 720 21.42 -24.86 23.06
N ALA A 721 21.38 -23.78 23.85
CA ALA A 721 20.30 -23.51 24.78
C ALA A 721 19.02 -23.04 24.06
N THR A 722 17.87 -23.18 24.73
CA THR A 722 16.56 -22.78 24.22
C THR A 722 15.90 -21.79 25.17
N GLU A 723 15.36 -20.70 24.62
CA GLU A 723 14.56 -19.71 25.32
C GLU A 723 13.10 -19.80 24.85
N LYS A 724 12.15 -19.69 25.79
CA LYS A 724 10.72 -19.76 25.49
C LYS A 724 9.97 -18.60 26.15
N VAL A 725 9.07 -17.98 25.39
CA VAL A 725 8.20 -16.90 25.87
C VAL A 725 6.75 -17.24 25.54
N LYS A 726 5.87 -17.15 26.55
CA LYS A 726 4.42 -17.31 26.39
C LYS A 726 3.74 -15.94 26.27
N ILE A 727 2.80 -15.84 25.35
CA ILE A 727 1.97 -14.66 25.16
C ILE A 727 0.50 -15.07 25.03
N ASN A 728 -0.41 -14.16 25.39
CA ASN A 728 -1.83 -14.33 25.17
C ASN A 728 -2.27 -13.53 23.93
N ALA A 729 -2.83 -14.23 22.96
CA ALA A 729 -3.33 -13.71 21.72
C ALA A 729 -4.84 -13.51 21.74
N HIS A 730 -5.29 -12.28 21.44
CA HIS A 730 -6.71 -11.91 21.42
C HIS A 730 -7.16 -11.49 20.01
N PRO A 731 -7.45 -12.44 19.11
CA PRO A 731 -7.77 -12.12 17.71
C PRO A 731 -9.15 -11.46 17.59
N THR A 732 -9.20 -10.33 16.87
CA THR A 732 -10.41 -9.50 16.68
C THR A 732 -11.04 -9.62 15.29
N LYS A 733 -10.56 -10.56 14.46
CA LYS A 733 -11.09 -10.79 13.11
C LYS A 733 -11.11 -12.28 12.78
N LEU A 734 -12.21 -12.78 12.20
CA LEU A 734 -12.42 -14.19 11.79
C LEU A 734 -11.68 -14.61 10.51
N GLY A 735 -11.33 -15.89 10.41
CA GLY A 735 -10.78 -16.54 9.21
C GLY A 735 -9.26 -16.76 9.23
N PRO A 736 -8.65 -17.10 8.09
CA PRO A 736 -7.22 -17.37 7.94
C PRO A 736 -6.30 -16.24 8.41
N ARG A 737 -5.29 -16.53 9.23
CA ARG A 737 -4.31 -15.56 9.73
C ARG A 737 -2.90 -16.11 9.72
N ASN A 738 -1.93 -15.21 9.58
CA ASN A 738 -0.52 -15.50 9.77
C ASN A 738 -0.04 -14.84 11.07
N LEU A 739 0.61 -15.62 11.92
CA LEU A 739 1.39 -15.14 13.05
C LEU A 739 2.82 -14.97 12.58
N MET A 740 3.39 -13.79 12.76
CA MET A 740 4.78 -13.49 12.37
C MET A 740 5.56 -13.11 13.62
N ALA A 741 6.66 -13.83 13.86
CA ALA A 741 7.54 -13.61 14.98
C ALA A 741 8.95 -13.26 14.50
N ASP A 742 9.62 -12.48 15.32
CA ASP A 742 10.97 -12.01 15.14
C ASP A 742 11.74 -12.20 16.45
N PHE A 743 13.01 -12.54 16.34
CA PHE A 743 13.93 -12.55 17.45
C PHE A 743 15.17 -11.77 17.06
N ASP A 744 15.52 -10.81 17.90
CA ASP A 744 16.73 -10.01 17.78
C ASP A 744 17.56 -10.16 19.04
N CYS A 745 18.87 -10.13 18.90
CA CYS A 745 19.82 -10.01 19.99
C CYS A 745 20.93 -9.04 19.59
N LYS A 746 21.90 -8.83 20.49
CA LYS A 746 23.01 -7.93 20.22
C LYS A 746 23.88 -8.43 19.07
N GLU A 747 24.09 -9.74 18.99
CA GLU A 747 25.00 -10.37 18.02
C GLU A 747 24.31 -10.71 16.69
N PHE A 748 23.00 -10.96 16.69
CA PHE A 748 22.20 -11.30 15.50
C PHE A 748 20.83 -10.69 15.52
N GLN A 749 20.30 -10.43 14.34
CA GLN A 749 18.96 -9.88 14.15
C GLN A 749 18.25 -10.57 12.98
N ASP A 750 16.98 -10.24 12.79
CA ASP A 750 16.15 -10.69 11.67
C ASP A 750 15.91 -12.22 11.66
N MET A 751 15.90 -12.86 12.84
CA MET A 751 15.54 -14.28 12.96
C MET A 751 14.02 -14.42 12.96
N LYS A 752 13.45 -14.81 11.81
CA LYS A 752 11.99 -14.84 11.61
C LYS A 752 11.38 -16.23 11.78
N ALA A 753 10.14 -16.26 12.25
CA ALA A 753 9.27 -17.43 12.20
C ALA A 753 7.86 -17.03 11.80
N ARG A 754 7.14 -17.98 11.20
CA ARG A 754 5.73 -17.80 10.87
C ARG A 754 4.92 -19.03 11.22
N LYS A 755 3.64 -18.81 11.52
CA LYS A 755 2.66 -19.89 11.65
C LYS A 755 1.30 -19.46 11.10
N TYR A 756 0.74 -20.29 10.21
CA TYR A 756 -0.62 -20.14 9.74
C TYR A 756 -1.60 -20.67 10.78
N VAL A 757 -2.68 -19.94 11.02
CA VAL A 757 -3.78 -20.31 11.93
C VAL A 757 -5.12 -19.89 11.33
N VAL A 758 -6.22 -20.47 11.81
CA VAL A 758 -7.59 -20.04 11.49
C VAL A 758 -8.23 -19.48 12.74
N VAL A 759 -8.81 -18.28 12.68
CA VAL A 759 -9.60 -17.72 13.78
C VAL A 759 -11.06 -18.10 13.60
N GLY A 760 -11.53 -19.04 14.42
CA GLY A 760 -12.91 -19.55 14.44
C GLY A 760 -13.77 -18.85 15.50
N GLY A 761 -15.07 -18.74 15.24
CA GLY A 761 -16.04 -18.42 16.29
C GLY A 761 -16.22 -19.62 17.21
N SER A 762 -16.47 -19.39 18.51
CA SER A 762 -16.82 -20.47 19.43
C SER A 762 -18.01 -21.26 18.86
N ALA A 763 -17.84 -22.58 18.72
CA ALA A 763 -18.89 -23.50 18.28
C ALA A 763 -20.08 -23.51 19.24
#